data_AF-A0A368E9S9-F1
#
_entry.id   AF-A0A368E9S9-F1
#
_cell.length_a   1.000
_cell.length_b   1.000
_cell.length_c   1.000
_cell.angle_alpha   90.00
_cell.angle_beta   90.00
_cell.angle_gamma   90.00
#
_symmetry.space_group_name_H-M   'P 1'
#
loop_
_entity.id
_entity.type
_entity.pdbx_description
1 polymer ?
#
loop_
_entity_poly.entity_id
_entity_poly.type
_entity_poly.pdbx_seq_one_letter_code
_entity_poly.pdbx_strand_id
1 'polypeptide(L)'
;MRIIKPFTLPISYRAFSLRGQHCLAVTVFQFFDVDDPNQLILEQEMWGFLGERLPGVPDLGMPKAKAELVLLGEVQAPAGQMVEKLEARAQIDKIHAELNVLGDHYWQTGPDGRLTMTRPQFFATMPLGWEHSYGGPGYEHNPLGCGHKPEASIRAGKPAKLPNIQLLGDEITAANQLPRHAFSGHPYPAELLIRQRMAGTYDKNWLKKKAPFLPEDIDWLYFNRMPPMMQQEGFFAPSTPFRLVHFHADASSIEAVLPPFVTRIFSAKGEENKPGQITETKSVIDTVMLDGSAKRGIAIHRGIIKVEDSDAADIGNLLVAFERVGDEPRPQEHYVQFISKRADPEHGWMYVLQDFDLSPLRSANAVSAQADALAEADLVEQKRKTAGENLIMEQVKMSVGEELSFLLDETPAEGISEDAPAIKDPPKITPYDIENFHVDLKAMNDWARETEAALEAKKKELIDKYGDGVPTPEPILSEQRRVEKIVGEPLTLNAEKSDLENKKFVLAKALGQLHGSYLDELSNEGNVEYVFGKLESVLAESIEVYHENKDKFSRAKDGTHNANDEIAENSGDNIFDILDDINPSSVPEDVPNQKEELKKVLPDAYGKLIDKVQDNEKSSVSKTPEDALEEISKVRSLVGEMEDITLEAKSALHDSLLLSDQAFLIDPLPNENVRAYLGDVVATHHNLGWSFQGRDLTGANLKGADLRHADFRDCNLQLADLSGADLRHAKLTRCVLIEANLQGALLDGADLTEANLSKAQLDDAHGKGCQLISCHAMGLVARRAKFPQANLQGGVWMECDLEGMDLQAAVIKDFDLFKTSIKGMRLNDAHISGLSIFEGEASCLDLTNAYITKFSPTKVTLTNWIANNAIFENFAPSGFDFSGLIAKGAKFTGKGNSFHECILIGADFRGAMMDGVDLSKSNASQANFAGASLRGAFLNNANLSECNFVGADLLRANFRKSALARADLGRVNLYQANLDQAVYLHTNIEGANIKRTLLEAD
;
A
#
# COMPACT_ATOMS: atom_id res chain seq x y z
N MET A 1 0.05 25.11 10.86
CA MET A 1 1.36 25.38 10.22
C MET A 1 1.36 24.67 8.87
N ARG A 2 1.38 25.44 7.78
CA ARG A 2 1.45 24.94 6.41
C ARG A 2 2.91 24.80 5.96
N ILE A 3 3.25 23.69 5.32
CA ILE A 3 4.61 23.38 4.87
C ILE A 3 4.69 23.48 3.36
N ILE A 4 5.70 24.19 2.86
CA ILE A 4 5.96 24.40 1.43
C ILE A 4 7.40 23.97 1.15
N LYS A 5 7.59 22.94 0.34
CA LYS A 5 8.91 22.38 0.00
C LYS A 5 8.90 21.80 -1.41
N PRO A 6 10.06 21.66 -2.06
CA PRO A 6 10.22 20.79 -3.23
C PRO A 6 10.19 19.30 -2.83
N PHE A 7 9.89 18.41 -3.77
CA PHE A 7 9.82 16.95 -3.53
C PHE A 7 11.18 16.31 -3.23
N THR A 8 12.27 17.00 -3.55
CA THR A 8 13.66 16.56 -3.29
C THR A 8 14.20 16.97 -1.92
N LEU A 9 13.42 17.67 -1.08
CA LEU A 9 13.83 18.07 0.28
C LEU A 9 12.88 17.56 1.36
N PRO A 10 12.97 16.28 1.75
CA PRO A 10 12.28 15.77 2.93
C PRO A 10 12.48 16.70 4.14
N ILE A 11 11.42 16.90 4.91
CA ILE A 11 11.44 17.79 6.09
C ILE A 11 10.79 17.12 7.29
N SER A 12 11.41 17.29 8.46
CA SER A 12 10.75 17.06 9.75
C SER A 12 10.99 18.25 10.68
N TYR A 13 10.11 18.46 11.65
CA TYR A 13 10.25 19.54 12.61
C TYR A 13 9.87 19.10 14.01
N ARG A 14 10.47 19.75 15.00
CA ARG A 14 10.24 19.45 16.41
C ARG A 14 10.26 20.72 17.24
N ALA A 15 9.14 21.02 17.88
CA ALA A 15 9.09 22.06 18.90
C ALA A 15 9.81 21.54 20.16
N PHE A 16 10.69 22.37 20.71
CA PHE A 16 11.38 22.09 21.96
C PHE A 16 11.59 23.37 22.73
N SER A 17 11.96 23.23 23.99
CA SER A 17 12.15 24.41 24.83
C SER A 17 13.33 24.21 25.76
N LEU A 18 14.19 25.23 25.81
CA LEU A 18 15.44 25.22 26.56
C LEU A 18 15.51 26.48 27.41
N ARG A 19 15.61 26.30 28.74
CA ARG A 19 15.76 27.41 29.71
C ARG A 19 14.72 28.52 29.54
N GLY A 20 13.46 28.13 29.29
CA GLY A 20 12.33 29.06 29.13
C GLY A 20 12.23 29.73 27.76
N GLN A 21 13.06 29.34 26.79
CA GLN A 21 12.97 29.78 25.41
C GLN A 21 12.37 28.67 24.53
N HIS A 22 11.32 28.98 23.78
CA HIS A 22 10.68 28.07 22.85
C HIS A 22 11.35 28.16 21.46
N CYS A 23 11.63 27.01 20.87
CA CYS A 23 12.30 26.89 19.59
C CYS A 23 11.63 25.80 18.73
N LEU A 24 11.67 25.97 17.43
CA LEU A 24 11.32 24.95 16.44
C LEU A 24 12.61 24.51 15.73
N ALA A 25 13.00 23.25 15.94
CA ALA A 25 14.05 22.63 15.14
C ALA A 25 13.43 22.21 13.80
N VAL A 26 14.02 22.65 12.69
CA VAL A 26 13.65 22.24 11.33
C VAL A 26 14.78 21.39 10.78
N THR A 27 14.47 20.18 10.37
CA THR A 27 15.40 19.17 9.87
C THR A 27 15.08 18.93 8.41
N VAL A 28 16.04 19.19 7.53
CA VAL A 28 15.90 19.03 6.08
C VAL A 28 16.92 18.02 5.61
N PHE A 29 16.49 17.04 4.82
CA PHE A 29 17.35 15.99 4.32
C PHE A 29 17.68 16.26 2.85
N GLN A 30 18.97 16.23 2.50
CA GLN A 30 19.42 16.22 1.11
C GLN A 30 19.91 14.80 0.81
N PHE A 31 19.07 14.01 0.14
CA PHE A 31 19.42 12.67 -0.33
C PHE A 31 20.08 12.78 -1.70
N PHE A 32 21.22 12.13 -1.90
CA PHE A 32 22.03 12.30 -3.12
C PHE A 32 22.73 11.01 -3.54
N ASP A 33 22.97 10.92 -4.85
CA ASP A 33 23.85 9.92 -5.44
C ASP A 33 25.30 10.37 -5.21
N VAL A 34 26.13 9.47 -4.69
CA VAL A 34 27.56 9.76 -4.45
C VAL A 34 28.31 9.99 -5.77
N ASP A 35 27.88 9.35 -6.87
CA ASP A 35 28.46 9.54 -8.20
C ASP A 35 27.98 10.84 -8.87
N ASP A 36 26.77 11.34 -8.55
CA ASP A 36 26.27 12.66 -9.01
C ASP A 36 25.70 13.52 -7.86
N PRO A 37 26.57 14.19 -7.07
CA PRO A 37 26.12 15.05 -5.96
C PRO A 37 25.43 16.34 -6.43
N ASN A 38 25.35 16.61 -7.74
CA ASN A 38 24.68 17.79 -8.29
C ASN A 38 23.17 17.61 -8.47
N GLN A 39 22.65 16.42 -8.19
CA GLN A 39 21.23 16.11 -8.25
C GLN A 39 20.79 15.50 -6.93
N LEU A 40 19.70 16.04 -6.38
CA LEU A 40 19.06 15.47 -5.19
C LEU A 40 18.04 14.44 -5.63
N ILE A 41 18.01 13.32 -4.92
CA ILE A 41 17.08 12.22 -5.11
C ILE A 41 15.75 12.57 -4.41
N LEU A 42 14.65 12.03 -4.92
CA LEU A 42 13.31 12.26 -4.37
C LEU A 42 13.16 11.72 -2.94
N GLU A 43 12.26 12.34 -2.18
CA GLU A 43 12.02 12.00 -0.77
C GLU A 43 11.64 10.54 -0.55
N GLN A 44 10.86 9.96 -1.45
CA GLN A 44 10.36 8.60 -1.30
C GLN A 44 11.50 7.58 -1.22
N GLU A 45 12.47 7.70 -2.13
CA GLU A 45 13.65 6.85 -2.16
C GLU A 45 14.55 6.98 -0.93
N MET A 46 14.43 8.06 -0.15
CA MET A 46 15.23 8.20 1.07
C MET A 46 14.69 7.30 2.20
N TRP A 47 13.37 7.17 2.32
CA TRP A 47 12.75 6.50 3.46
C TRP A 47 12.86 4.98 3.39
N GLY A 48 12.68 4.38 2.22
CA GLY A 48 12.95 2.94 2.03
C GLY A 48 14.45 2.63 2.17
N PHE A 49 15.33 3.46 1.60
CA PHE A 49 16.78 3.35 1.73
C PHE A 49 17.20 3.30 3.21
N LEU A 50 16.70 4.22 4.04
CA LEU A 50 16.98 4.24 5.48
C LEU A 50 16.34 3.06 6.23
N GLY A 51 15.14 2.63 5.85
CA GLY A 51 14.40 1.53 6.48
C GLY A 51 15.11 0.19 6.39
N GLU A 52 15.80 -0.08 5.28
CA GLU A 52 16.61 -1.29 5.10
C GLU A 52 17.92 -1.27 5.93
N ARG A 53 18.41 -0.07 6.30
CA ARG A 53 19.76 0.13 6.85
C ARG A 53 19.80 0.43 8.35
N LEU A 54 18.69 0.87 8.94
CA LEU A 54 18.64 1.28 10.34
C LEU A 54 17.49 0.61 11.09
N PRO A 55 17.75 -0.10 12.21
CA PRO A 55 16.71 -0.77 13.00
C PRO A 55 15.88 0.20 13.88
N GLY A 56 15.74 1.47 13.49
CA GLY A 56 15.01 2.47 14.25
C GLY A 56 15.12 3.88 13.66
N VAL A 57 14.73 4.89 14.45
CA VAL A 57 14.65 6.28 13.99
C VAL A 57 16.03 6.79 13.52
N PRO A 58 16.16 7.30 12.27
CA PRO A 58 17.44 7.75 11.71
C PRO A 58 18.03 8.94 12.45
N ASP A 59 17.20 9.94 12.78
CA ASP A 59 17.59 11.15 13.50
C ASP A 59 16.50 11.62 14.47
N LEU A 60 16.87 12.23 15.59
CA LEU A 60 15.91 12.63 16.64
C LEU A 60 15.21 13.97 16.38
N GLY A 61 15.53 14.65 15.26
CA GLY A 61 14.95 15.95 14.92
C GLY A 61 15.44 17.09 15.83
N MET A 62 16.57 16.91 16.53
CA MET A 62 17.09 17.85 17.53
C MET A 62 18.46 18.40 17.10
N PRO A 63 18.78 19.67 17.43
CA PRO A 63 20.06 20.27 17.07
C PRO A 63 21.21 19.60 17.82
N LYS A 64 22.30 19.32 17.10
CA LYS A 64 23.47 18.63 17.65
C LYS A 64 24.56 19.60 18.11
N ALA A 65 25.31 19.19 19.15
CA ALA A 65 26.43 19.97 19.65
C ALA A 65 27.65 19.91 18.72
N LYS A 66 27.79 18.78 18.03
CA LYS A 66 28.88 18.46 17.10
C LYS A 66 28.31 17.93 15.80
N ALA A 67 29.03 18.07 14.70
CA ALA A 67 28.70 17.30 13.50
C ALA A 67 29.08 15.83 13.68
N GLU A 68 28.33 14.92 13.07
CA GLU A 68 28.65 13.50 13.10
C GLU A 68 28.50 12.80 11.74
N LEU A 69 29.33 11.77 11.54
CA LEU A 69 29.26 10.88 10.38
C LEU A 69 28.63 9.55 10.81
N VAL A 70 27.60 9.13 10.08
CA VAL A 70 26.98 7.80 10.18
C VAL A 70 27.39 7.01 8.94
N LEU A 71 27.93 5.81 9.12
CA LEU A 71 28.28 4.91 8.02
C LEU A 71 27.25 3.79 7.97
N LEU A 72 26.60 3.63 6.84
CA LEU A 72 25.55 2.64 6.61
C LEU A 72 26.07 1.51 5.71
N GLY A 73 25.31 0.42 5.64
CA GLY A 73 25.59 -0.70 4.75
C GLY A 73 26.75 -1.55 5.23
N GLU A 74 27.67 -1.86 4.32
CA GLU A 74 28.69 -2.88 4.52
C GLU A 74 30.06 -2.49 3.99
N VAL A 75 31.08 -3.13 4.54
CA VAL A 75 32.44 -3.13 3.99
C VAL A 75 32.53 -4.23 2.96
N GLN A 76 33.03 -3.93 1.75
CA GLN A 76 33.08 -4.86 0.63
C GLN A 76 34.53 -5.07 0.17
N ALA A 77 34.91 -6.34 0.00
CA ALA A 77 36.16 -6.73 -0.64
C ALA A 77 36.14 -6.40 -2.14
N PRO A 78 37.30 -6.21 -2.79
CA PRO A 78 37.35 -5.97 -4.23
C PRO A 78 36.62 -7.06 -5.02
N ALA A 79 35.96 -6.67 -6.11
CA ALA A 79 35.11 -7.54 -6.92
C ALA A 79 35.78 -8.89 -7.27
N GLY A 80 35.05 -9.98 -7.01
CA GLY A 80 35.51 -11.35 -7.25
C GLY A 80 36.55 -11.87 -6.24
N GLN A 81 36.88 -11.13 -5.18
CA GLN A 81 37.81 -11.57 -4.14
C GLN A 81 37.08 -11.94 -2.85
N MET A 82 37.53 -13.03 -2.24
CA MET A 82 37.18 -13.41 -0.87
C MET A 82 38.42 -13.20 0.00
N VAL A 83 38.30 -12.45 1.09
CA VAL A 83 39.43 -12.10 1.97
C VAL A 83 39.16 -12.53 3.42
N GLU A 84 40.22 -12.85 4.16
CA GLU A 84 40.10 -13.17 5.61
C GLU A 84 40.10 -11.90 6.47
N LYS A 85 40.77 -10.85 5.97
CA LYS A 85 40.96 -9.55 6.61
C LYS A 85 41.00 -8.44 5.54
N LEU A 86 40.41 -7.30 5.86
CA LEU A 86 40.37 -6.10 5.01
C LEU A 86 40.49 -4.84 5.86
N GLU A 87 41.29 -3.86 5.43
CA GLU A 87 41.34 -2.55 6.08
C GLU A 87 40.36 -1.60 5.41
N ALA A 88 39.36 -1.09 6.12
CA ALA A 88 38.41 -0.12 5.58
C ALA A 88 38.65 1.27 6.20
N ARG A 89 38.45 2.35 5.42
CA ARG A 89 38.68 3.72 5.90
C ARG A 89 37.58 4.65 5.46
N ALA A 90 37.15 5.53 6.35
CA ALA A 90 36.21 6.60 6.06
C ALA A 90 36.77 7.95 6.52
N GLN A 91 36.70 8.94 5.65
CA GLN A 91 37.21 10.29 5.91
C GLN A 91 36.23 11.34 5.38
N ILE A 92 35.89 12.31 6.21
CA ILE A 92 35.15 13.53 5.83
C ILE A 92 35.55 14.67 6.74
N ASP A 93 35.98 15.80 6.16
CA ASP A 93 36.52 16.95 6.91
C ASP A 93 37.57 16.54 7.98
N LYS A 94 37.25 16.66 9.28
CA LYS A 94 38.16 16.30 10.39
C LYS A 94 37.92 14.89 10.95
N ILE A 95 36.92 14.18 10.45
CA ILE A 95 36.60 12.82 10.87
C ILE A 95 37.46 11.85 10.06
N HIS A 96 38.23 11.02 10.75
CA HIS A 96 39.07 9.96 10.18
C HIS A 96 38.87 8.68 10.96
N ALA A 97 38.34 7.65 10.30
CA ALA A 97 38.02 6.39 10.93
C ALA A 97 38.63 5.24 10.13
N GLU A 98 39.41 4.38 10.80
CA GLU A 98 40.12 3.26 10.19
C GLU A 98 39.75 1.96 10.91
N LEU A 99 39.27 0.99 10.13
CA LEU A 99 38.83 -0.31 10.60
C LEU A 99 39.75 -1.41 10.12
N ASN A 100 39.97 -2.38 11.00
CA ASN A 100 40.42 -3.71 10.65
C ASN A 100 39.19 -4.65 10.66
N VAL A 101 38.78 -5.10 9.49
CA VAL A 101 37.59 -5.95 9.29
C VAL A 101 38.03 -7.38 9.02
N LEU A 102 37.52 -8.34 9.79
CA LEU A 102 37.88 -9.75 9.71
C LEU A 102 36.62 -10.61 9.52
N GLY A 103 36.76 -11.71 8.80
CA GLY A 103 35.69 -12.70 8.72
C GLY A 103 35.47 -13.44 10.04
N ASP A 104 34.46 -14.30 10.08
CA ASP A 104 34.04 -14.97 11.30
C ASP A 104 35.17 -15.78 11.94
N HIS A 105 35.44 -15.52 13.23
CA HIS A 105 36.43 -16.21 14.03
C HIS A 105 36.01 -16.29 15.50
N TYR A 106 36.62 -17.21 16.23
CA TYR A 106 36.17 -17.65 17.54
C TYR A 106 37.34 -17.89 18.49
N TRP A 107 37.07 -17.79 19.80
CA TRP A 107 37.94 -18.36 20.81
C TRP A 107 37.78 -19.89 20.86
N GLN A 108 38.91 -20.59 20.89
CA GLN A 108 38.99 -22.04 21.06
C GLN A 108 39.95 -22.41 22.20
N THR A 109 39.62 -23.48 22.93
CA THR A 109 40.47 -24.01 23.99
C THR A 109 41.54 -24.92 23.39
N GLY A 110 42.81 -24.52 23.54
CA GLY A 110 43.95 -25.31 23.11
C GLY A 110 44.20 -26.55 24.00
N PRO A 111 45.09 -27.46 23.58
CA PRO A 111 45.42 -28.69 24.33
C PRO A 111 46.00 -28.44 25.73
N ASP A 112 46.55 -27.25 25.98
CA ASP A 112 47.09 -26.79 27.26
C ASP A 112 46.07 -26.04 28.13
N GLY A 113 44.80 -25.99 27.70
CA GLY A 113 43.71 -25.28 28.38
C GLY A 113 43.69 -23.77 28.15
N ARG A 114 44.62 -23.20 27.35
CA ARG A 114 44.65 -21.77 27.04
C ARG A 114 43.69 -21.43 25.90
N LEU A 115 43.12 -20.23 25.94
CA LEU A 115 42.31 -19.72 24.83
C LEU A 115 43.20 -19.22 23.71
N THR A 116 42.94 -19.68 22.49
CA THR A 116 43.58 -19.22 21.25
C THR A 116 42.50 -18.83 20.24
N MET A 117 42.85 -18.01 19.25
CA MET A 117 41.91 -17.58 18.21
C MET A 117 41.92 -18.56 17.04
N THR A 118 40.75 -18.81 16.45
CA THR A 118 40.68 -19.46 15.13
C THR A 118 41.16 -18.49 14.05
N ARG A 119 41.60 -19.04 12.92
CA ARG A 119 41.83 -18.23 11.71
C ARG A 119 40.50 -17.62 11.23
N PRO A 120 40.44 -16.33 10.85
CA PRO A 120 39.25 -15.73 10.25
C PRO A 120 38.82 -16.46 8.99
N GLN A 121 37.51 -16.67 8.87
CA GLN A 121 36.92 -17.18 7.64
C GLN A 121 37.00 -16.15 6.52
N PHE A 122 36.91 -16.62 5.28
CA PHE A 122 36.85 -15.74 4.11
C PHE A 122 35.47 -15.07 4.00
N PHE A 123 35.44 -13.79 3.65
CA PHE A 123 34.22 -13.04 3.37
C PHE A 123 34.38 -12.17 2.12
N ALA A 124 33.26 -11.89 1.45
CA ALA A 124 33.17 -10.90 0.37
C ALA A 124 32.63 -9.57 0.91
N THR A 125 31.64 -9.63 1.80
CA THR A 125 31.06 -8.44 2.46
C THR A 125 30.97 -8.64 3.97
N MET A 126 31.03 -7.55 4.72
CA MET A 126 30.85 -7.52 6.17
C MET A 126 29.93 -6.36 6.55
N PRO A 127 28.70 -6.63 7.00
CA PRO A 127 27.78 -5.60 7.45
C PRO A 127 28.34 -4.76 8.60
N LEU A 128 28.13 -3.45 8.55
CA LEU A 128 28.36 -2.60 9.71
C LEU A 128 27.20 -2.79 10.69
N GLY A 129 27.49 -3.27 11.90
CA GLY A 129 26.48 -3.52 12.92
C GLY A 129 27.08 -3.66 14.31
N TRP A 130 26.24 -3.52 15.35
CA TRP A 130 26.67 -3.60 16.75
C TRP A 130 27.13 -5.00 17.11
N GLU A 131 26.44 -6.00 16.60
CA GLU A 131 26.72 -7.43 16.68
C GLU A 131 28.10 -7.82 16.13
N HIS A 132 28.65 -7.00 15.23
CA HIS A 132 29.93 -7.23 14.57
C HIS A 132 31.11 -6.55 15.28
N SER A 133 30.88 -5.67 16.26
CA SER A 133 31.95 -4.98 17.01
C SER A 133 32.11 -5.52 18.44
N TYR A 134 33.20 -5.15 19.10
CA TYR A 134 33.51 -5.68 20.44
C TYR A 134 32.44 -5.29 21.46
N GLY A 135 31.89 -6.30 22.13
CA GLY A 135 30.84 -6.12 23.12
C GLY A 135 30.26 -7.43 23.66
N GLY A 136 29.08 -7.31 24.24
CA GLY A 136 28.29 -8.42 24.74
C GLY A 136 27.72 -8.16 26.13
N PRO A 137 26.99 -9.14 26.70
CA PRO A 137 26.29 -8.97 27.97
C PRO A 137 27.21 -8.46 29.10
N GLY A 138 26.87 -7.31 29.67
CA GLY A 138 27.62 -6.66 30.73
C GLY A 138 28.76 -5.74 30.28
N TYR A 139 28.93 -5.50 28.97
CA TYR A 139 29.80 -4.46 28.44
C TYR A 139 29.00 -3.19 28.15
N GLU A 140 29.31 -2.09 28.87
CA GLU A 140 28.51 -0.87 28.88
C GLU A 140 28.42 -0.17 27.52
N HIS A 141 29.51 -0.19 26.74
CA HIS A 141 29.59 0.56 25.48
C HIS A 141 28.89 -0.14 24.32
N ASN A 142 28.80 -1.47 24.34
CA ASN A 142 28.11 -2.26 23.32
C ASN A 142 27.58 -3.58 23.95
N PRO A 143 26.35 -3.59 24.49
CA PRO A 143 25.77 -4.79 25.07
C PRO A 143 25.32 -5.82 24.02
N LEU A 144 25.15 -5.42 22.75
CA LEU A 144 24.70 -6.26 21.63
C LEU A 144 25.85 -6.92 20.86
N GLY A 145 27.10 -6.47 21.08
CA GLY A 145 28.28 -6.96 20.38
C GLY A 145 28.77 -8.34 20.84
N CYS A 146 29.97 -8.70 20.38
CA CYS A 146 30.59 -9.99 20.67
C CYS A 146 32.03 -9.89 21.17
N GLY A 147 32.55 -10.98 21.75
CA GLY A 147 33.92 -11.06 22.26
C GLY A 147 34.13 -10.72 23.75
N HIS A 148 33.14 -10.13 24.45
CA HIS A 148 33.26 -9.87 25.89
C HIS A 148 33.06 -11.14 26.74
N LYS A 149 33.99 -11.41 27.67
CA LYS A 149 33.96 -12.55 28.63
C LYS A 149 33.71 -13.91 27.96
N PRO A 150 34.57 -14.34 27.02
CA PRO A 150 34.38 -15.55 26.24
C PRO A 150 34.29 -16.83 27.09
N GLU A 151 34.87 -16.85 28.30
CA GLU A 151 34.84 -17.99 29.22
C GLU A 151 33.42 -18.37 29.65
N ALA A 152 32.50 -17.41 29.69
CA ALA A 152 31.09 -17.69 29.99
C ALA A 152 30.43 -18.47 28.84
N SER A 153 30.64 -18.04 27.59
CA SER A 153 30.13 -18.74 26.40
C SER A 153 30.73 -20.14 26.25
N ILE A 154 32.03 -20.28 26.48
CA ILE A 154 32.74 -21.57 26.41
C ILE A 154 32.21 -22.53 27.49
N ARG A 155 32.04 -22.08 28.75
CA ARG A 155 31.43 -22.90 29.82
C ARG A 155 30.00 -23.32 29.51
N ALA A 156 29.26 -22.50 28.77
CA ALA A 156 27.91 -22.80 28.32
C ALA A 156 27.86 -23.68 27.05
N GLY A 157 29.01 -24.13 26.52
CA GLY A 157 29.08 -24.91 25.28
C GLY A 157 28.70 -24.13 24.02
N LYS A 158 28.72 -22.79 24.08
CA LYS A 158 28.38 -21.91 22.95
C LYS A 158 29.66 -21.42 22.24
N PRO A 159 29.61 -21.17 20.92
CA PRO A 159 30.71 -20.53 20.20
C PRO A 159 31.03 -19.16 20.82
N ALA A 160 32.28 -18.95 21.23
CA ALA A 160 32.75 -17.66 21.73
C ALA A 160 33.26 -16.81 20.56
N LYS A 161 32.32 -16.23 19.79
CA LYS A 161 32.61 -15.40 18.61
C LYS A 161 33.41 -14.15 18.98
N LEU A 162 34.38 -13.81 18.14
CA LEU A 162 35.18 -12.58 18.18
C LEU A 162 34.58 -11.53 17.23
N PRO A 163 34.78 -10.23 17.51
CA PRO A 163 34.25 -9.16 16.68
C PRO A 163 34.93 -9.12 15.31
N ASN A 164 34.09 -9.01 14.28
CA ASN A 164 34.50 -8.82 12.90
C ASN A 164 35.08 -7.41 12.67
N ILE A 165 34.54 -6.40 13.35
CA ILE A 165 34.91 -5.00 13.18
C ILE A 165 35.73 -4.53 14.39
N GLN A 166 36.98 -4.16 14.13
CA GLN A 166 37.93 -3.66 15.13
C GLN A 166 38.56 -2.35 14.64
N LEU A 167 39.03 -1.51 15.56
CA LEU A 167 39.82 -0.33 15.16
C LEU A 167 41.19 -0.79 14.68
N LEU A 168 41.69 -0.17 13.61
CA LEU A 168 43.04 -0.42 13.13
C LEU A 168 44.06 -0.04 14.22
N GLY A 169 44.97 -0.96 14.56
CA GLY A 169 45.97 -0.77 15.62
C GLY A 169 45.48 -1.01 17.07
N ASP A 170 44.24 -1.43 17.27
CA ASP A 170 43.68 -1.87 18.57
C ASP A 170 43.13 -3.30 18.48
N GLU A 171 43.82 -4.15 17.71
CA GLU A 171 43.41 -5.52 17.47
C GLU A 171 43.43 -6.35 18.76
N ILE A 172 42.43 -7.23 18.90
CA ILE A 172 42.38 -8.17 20.01
C ILE A 172 43.48 -9.20 19.81
N THR A 173 44.29 -9.42 20.85
CA THR A 173 45.33 -10.47 20.88
C THR A 173 45.19 -11.42 22.07
N ALA A 174 44.39 -11.05 23.08
CA ALA A 174 44.16 -11.85 24.29
C ALA A 174 42.70 -11.76 24.77
N ALA A 175 42.19 -12.84 25.40
CA ALA A 175 40.79 -12.97 25.81
C ALA A 175 40.35 -11.96 26.90
N ASN A 176 41.30 -11.46 27.68
CA ASN A 176 41.07 -10.47 28.73
C ASN A 176 41.34 -9.02 28.28
N GLN A 177 41.70 -8.80 27.00
CA GLN A 177 41.88 -7.46 26.46
C GLN A 177 40.52 -6.75 26.35
N LEU A 178 40.51 -5.46 26.71
CA LEU A 178 39.36 -4.57 26.55
C LEU A 178 39.71 -3.55 25.44
N PRO A 179 39.46 -3.87 24.16
CA PRO A 179 39.70 -2.93 23.07
C PRO A 179 38.74 -1.74 23.15
N ARG A 180 39.10 -0.65 22.46
CA ARG A 180 38.16 0.46 22.26
C ARG A 180 37.02 0.02 21.34
N HIS A 181 35.84 0.61 21.56
CA HIS A 181 34.68 0.36 20.73
C HIS A 181 34.91 0.86 19.30
N ALA A 182 34.98 -0.05 18.33
CA ALA A 182 34.95 0.28 16.91
C ALA A 182 33.55 0.76 16.53
N PHE A 183 33.46 1.70 15.59
CA PHE A 183 32.16 2.18 15.15
C PHE A 183 31.42 1.06 14.40
N SER A 184 30.13 0.91 14.70
CA SER A 184 29.28 -0.21 14.29
C SER A 184 28.22 0.19 13.26
N GLY A 185 28.41 1.33 12.59
CA GLY A 185 27.50 1.88 11.57
C GLY A 185 26.17 2.44 12.09
N HIS A 186 25.53 1.81 13.08
CA HIS A 186 24.23 2.26 13.58
C HIS A 186 24.32 3.29 14.72
N PRO A 187 23.44 4.32 14.72
CA PRO A 187 23.35 5.31 15.79
C PRO A 187 23.04 4.69 17.17
N TYR A 188 23.66 5.23 18.22
CA TYR A 188 23.54 4.78 19.61
C TYR A 188 22.07 4.74 20.08
N PRO A 189 21.53 3.57 20.50
CA PRO A 189 20.19 3.46 21.07
C PRO A 189 20.06 4.25 22.38
N ALA A 190 18.84 4.70 22.69
CA ALA A 190 18.57 5.58 23.83
C ALA A 190 18.85 4.90 25.18
N GLU A 191 18.69 3.58 25.24
CA GLU A 191 18.80 2.74 26.44
C GLU A 191 20.25 2.56 26.91
N LEU A 192 21.23 2.94 26.10
CA LEU A 192 22.64 2.82 26.48
C LEU A 192 22.97 3.69 27.69
N LEU A 193 23.60 3.08 28.69
CA LEU A 193 24.00 3.74 29.94
C LEU A 193 24.79 5.04 29.70
N ILE A 194 25.66 5.07 28.69
CA ILE A 194 26.42 6.28 28.33
C ILE A 194 25.51 7.43 27.89
N ARG A 195 24.42 7.14 27.16
CA ARG A 195 23.41 8.14 26.75
C ARG A 195 22.48 8.50 27.89
N GLN A 196 22.09 7.54 28.71
CA GLN A 196 21.26 7.78 29.91
C GLN A 196 21.96 8.74 30.88
N ARG A 197 23.29 8.68 31.01
CA ARG A 197 24.08 9.63 31.80
C ARG A 197 24.07 11.06 31.24
N MET A 198 23.83 11.22 29.93
CA MET A 198 23.77 12.52 29.24
C MET A 198 22.35 13.11 29.20
N ALA A 199 21.32 12.30 29.44
CA ALA A 199 19.92 12.69 29.29
C ALA A 199 19.45 13.78 30.29
N GLY A 200 20.22 14.03 31.35
CA GLY A 200 19.87 14.96 32.43
C GLY A 200 18.94 14.33 33.48
N THR A 201 18.59 15.11 34.50
CA THR A 201 17.85 14.61 35.66
C THR A 201 16.34 14.79 35.51
N TYR A 202 15.62 13.70 35.20
CA TYR A 202 14.14 13.63 35.14
C TYR A 202 13.52 13.21 36.50
N ASP A 203 13.66 14.05 37.52
CA ASP A 203 13.11 13.78 38.86
C ASP A 203 11.73 14.41 39.11
N LYS A 204 11.18 14.22 40.32
CA LYS A 204 9.90 14.83 40.72
C LYS A 204 9.94 16.36 40.71
N ASN A 205 11.10 16.99 40.86
CA ASN A 205 11.24 18.44 40.81
C ASN A 205 11.23 18.94 39.37
N TRP A 206 11.87 18.23 38.44
CA TRP A 206 11.70 18.44 37.00
C TRP A 206 10.22 18.31 36.61
N LEU A 207 9.55 17.21 36.97
CA LEU A 207 8.15 16.98 36.60
C LEU A 207 7.21 18.09 37.11
N LYS A 208 7.48 18.65 38.29
CA LYS A 208 6.65 19.69 38.91
C LYS A 208 6.93 21.12 38.43
N LYS A 209 8.16 21.42 38.03
CA LYS A 209 8.60 22.82 37.78
C LYS A 209 9.17 23.06 36.39
N LYS A 210 9.62 22.01 35.71
CA LYS A 210 10.36 22.08 34.45
C LYS A 210 9.73 21.25 33.34
N ALA A 211 8.83 20.30 33.58
CA ALA A 211 8.09 19.67 32.50
C ALA A 211 7.18 20.72 31.80
N PRO A 212 7.06 20.72 30.46
CA PRO A 212 7.62 19.76 29.50
C PRO A 212 9.01 20.13 28.92
N PHE A 213 9.74 21.10 29.50
CA PHE A 213 11.09 21.51 29.06
C PHE A 213 12.13 20.40 29.25
N LEU A 214 13.21 20.43 28.47
CA LEU A 214 14.38 19.57 28.70
C LEU A 214 15.01 19.86 30.09
N PRO A 215 15.59 18.85 30.77
CA PRO A 215 16.35 19.08 32.00
C PRO A 215 17.46 20.11 31.79
N GLU A 216 17.68 20.99 32.76
CA GLU A 216 18.70 22.05 32.64
C GLU A 216 20.14 21.51 32.63
N ASP A 217 20.32 20.31 33.16
CA ASP A 217 21.58 19.57 33.26
C ASP A 217 21.76 18.54 32.13
N ILE A 218 20.89 18.55 31.12
CA ILE A 218 21.10 17.71 29.94
C ILE A 218 22.43 18.06 29.26
N ASP A 219 23.24 17.03 28.98
CA ASP A 219 24.42 17.19 28.14
C ASP A 219 23.97 17.16 26.68
N TRP A 220 24.29 18.22 25.93
CA TRP A 220 23.84 18.37 24.54
C TRP A 220 24.43 17.32 23.59
N LEU A 221 25.52 16.66 24.00
CA LEU A 221 26.05 15.48 23.32
C LEU A 221 25.08 14.29 23.35
N TYR A 222 24.01 14.32 24.15
CA TYR A 222 22.94 13.32 24.13
C TYR A 222 22.33 13.13 22.73
N PHE A 223 22.28 14.20 21.92
CA PHE A 223 21.72 14.18 20.56
C PHE A 223 22.73 13.74 19.49
N ASN A 224 24.03 13.71 19.83
CA ASN A 224 25.07 13.08 19.02
C ASN A 224 25.06 11.57 19.28
N ARG A 225 24.72 10.77 18.27
CA ARG A 225 24.48 9.33 18.41
C ARG A 225 25.62 8.47 17.89
N MET A 226 26.70 9.06 17.39
CA MET A 226 27.89 8.30 16.97
C MET A 226 29.00 8.35 18.04
N PRO A 227 29.96 7.42 18.08
CA PRO A 227 31.10 7.52 19.00
C PRO A 227 31.90 8.82 18.78
N PRO A 228 32.64 9.33 19.78
CA PRO A 228 33.41 10.58 19.65
C PRO A 228 34.37 10.65 18.45
N MET A 229 34.88 9.51 17.97
CA MET A 229 35.74 9.45 16.78
C MET A 229 35.00 9.75 15.46
N MET A 230 33.68 9.58 15.46
CA MET A 230 32.78 9.86 14.34
C MET A 230 32.07 11.21 14.51
N GLN A 231 32.63 12.09 15.35
CA GLN A 231 32.13 13.42 15.61
C GLN A 231 33.23 14.46 15.42
N GLN A 232 32.87 15.70 15.06
CA GLN A 232 33.82 16.81 14.96
C GLN A 232 33.29 18.11 15.55
N GLU A 233 34.22 18.99 15.94
CA GLU A 233 33.90 20.38 16.30
C GLU A 233 33.63 21.21 15.05
N GLY A 234 32.51 21.94 15.05
CA GLY A 234 31.95 22.62 13.88
C GLY A 234 31.03 21.72 13.06
N PHE A 235 30.42 22.30 12.02
CA PHE A 235 29.46 21.63 11.14
C PHE A 235 30.03 21.48 9.73
N PHE A 236 29.51 20.52 8.95
CA PHE A 236 29.95 20.34 7.57
C PHE A 236 29.47 21.49 6.69
N ALA A 237 30.24 21.78 5.64
CA ALA A 237 29.83 22.71 4.59
C ALA A 237 29.28 21.94 3.37
N PRO A 238 28.40 22.54 2.56
CA PRO A 238 28.14 22.04 1.21
C PRO A 238 29.45 21.81 0.43
N SER A 239 29.47 20.83 -0.47
CA SER A 239 30.69 20.47 -1.23
C SER A 239 31.87 19.96 -0.38
N THR A 240 31.67 19.60 0.90
CA THR A 240 32.74 19.00 1.71
C THR A 240 33.19 17.67 1.08
N PRO A 241 34.49 17.49 0.78
CA PRO A 241 34.97 16.24 0.21
C PRO A 241 34.98 15.11 1.25
N PHE A 242 34.67 13.91 0.79
CA PHE A 242 34.77 12.69 1.57
C PHE A 242 35.40 11.55 0.77
N ARG A 243 35.95 10.58 1.49
CA ARG A 243 36.60 9.41 0.93
C ARG A 243 36.23 8.14 1.71
N LEU A 244 35.81 7.11 0.98
CA LEU A 244 35.50 5.78 1.53
C LEU A 244 36.38 4.73 0.83
N VAL A 245 37.16 3.97 1.59
CA VAL A 245 38.06 2.92 1.07
C VAL A 245 37.50 1.55 1.48
N HIS A 246 37.30 0.66 0.49
CA HIS A 246 36.71 -0.67 0.64
C HIS A 246 35.26 -0.69 1.15
N PHE A 247 34.46 0.26 0.69
CA PHE A 247 33.00 0.27 0.90
C PHE A 247 32.22 -0.13 -0.36
N HIS A 248 32.90 -0.43 -1.48
CA HIS A 248 32.26 -0.84 -2.73
C HIS A 248 33.15 -1.85 -3.47
N ALA A 249 32.58 -2.94 -3.99
CA ALA A 249 33.35 -4.02 -4.60
C ALA A 249 34.12 -3.56 -5.85
N ASP A 250 33.49 -2.77 -6.71
CA ASP A 250 34.10 -2.30 -7.97
C ASP A 250 35.01 -1.08 -7.80
N ALA A 251 34.97 -0.43 -6.64
CA ALA A 251 35.74 0.78 -6.36
C ALA A 251 36.49 0.62 -5.05
N SER A 252 37.81 0.36 -5.14
CA SER A 252 38.69 0.27 -3.97
C SER A 252 38.70 1.55 -3.14
N SER A 253 38.38 2.69 -3.74
CA SER A 253 38.20 3.99 -3.10
C SER A 253 37.11 4.79 -3.83
N ILE A 254 36.14 5.32 -3.08
CA ILE A 254 35.18 6.32 -3.53
C ILE A 254 35.64 7.69 -3.02
N GLU A 255 35.82 8.64 -3.92
CA GLU A 255 36.15 10.04 -3.62
C GLU A 255 35.07 10.94 -4.22
N ALA A 256 34.35 11.67 -3.38
CA ALA A 256 33.21 12.49 -3.78
C ALA A 256 33.05 13.71 -2.85
N VAL A 257 32.02 14.52 -3.09
CA VAL A 257 31.70 15.71 -2.28
C VAL A 257 30.24 15.67 -1.82
N LEU A 258 29.93 16.32 -0.70
CA LEU A 258 28.54 16.58 -0.34
C LEU A 258 27.85 17.47 -1.39
N PRO A 259 26.50 17.42 -1.51
CA PRO A 259 25.79 18.24 -2.49
C PRO A 259 26.16 19.73 -2.40
N PRO A 260 26.35 20.41 -3.54
CA PRO A 260 26.74 21.82 -3.58
C PRO A 260 25.51 22.71 -3.39
N PHE A 261 24.67 22.42 -2.40
CA PHE A 261 23.40 23.09 -2.17
C PHE A 261 23.28 23.69 -0.78
N VAL A 262 22.88 24.95 -0.73
CA VAL A 262 22.51 25.64 0.51
C VAL A 262 21.00 25.49 0.71
N THR A 263 20.59 24.97 1.86
CA THR A 263 19.18 24.91 2.25
C THR A 263 18.74 26.28 2.79
N ARG A 264 17.70 26.86 2.18
CA ARG A 264 17.05 28.10 2.62
C ARG A 264 15.79 27.74 3.42
N ILE A 265 15.64 28.23 4.64
CA ILE A 265 14.47 27.98 5.49
C ILE A 265 13.80 29.31 5.81
N PHE A 266 12.52 29.46 5.46
CA PHE A 266 11.74 30.66 5.71
C PHE A 266 10.52 30.34 6.56
N SER A 267 10.22 31.20 7.54
CA SER A 267 9.03 31.06 8.39
C SER A 267 8.22 32.34 8.39
N ALA A 268 6.89 32.22 8.42
CA ALA A 268 5.97 33.34 8.52
C ALA A 268 5.08 33.18 9.76
N LYS A 269 4.98 34.23 10.58
CA LYS A 269 4.09 34.28 11.73
C LYS A 269 2.67 34.73 11.32
N GLY A 270 1.63 34.19 11.94
CA GLY A 270 0.23 34.61 11.73
C GLY A 270 -0.67 33.60 10.99
N GLU A 271 -1.83 34.06 10.49
CA GLU A 271 -2.85 33.23 9.81
C GLU A 271 -2.30 32.51 8.56
N GLU A 272 -2.71 31.26 8.34
CA GLU A 272 -2.21 30.38 7.28
C GLU A 272 -2.39 30.97 5.85
N ASN A 273 -3.41 31.81 5.65
CA ASN A 273 -3.84 32.32 4.34
C ASN A 273 -3.42 33.78 4.05
N LYS A 274 -2.63 34.40 4.92
CA LYS A 274 -2.07 35.74 4.69
C LYS A 274 -0.62 35.75 5.13
N PRO A 275 0.34 35.53 4.22
CA PRO A 275 1.74 35.60 4.59
C PRO A 275 2.06 37.01 5.11
N GLY A 276 2.40 37.10 6.39
CA GLY A 276 3.00 38.30 6.98
C GLY A 276 4.44 38.51 6.48
N GLN A 277 5.26 39.19 7.27
CA GLN A 277 6.70 39.26 7.00
C GLN A 277 7.35 37.88 7.23
N ILE A 278 8.02 37.33 6.22
CA ILE A 278 8.79 36.08 6.37
C ILE A 278 10.15 36.34 7.01
N THR A 279 10.68 35.36 7.73
CA THR A 279 12.01 35.41 8.37
C THR A 279 12.83 34.22 7.91
N GLU A 280 14.02 34.48 7.36
CA GLU A 280 14.96 33.44 6.98
C GLU A 280 15.75 32.92 8.19
N THR A 281 15.90 31.61 8.28
CA THR A 281 16.71 30.91 9.28
C THR A 281 17.84 30.17 8.58
N LYS A 282 19.07 30.41 9.03
CA LYS A 282 20.24 29.68 8.54
C LYS A 282 20.21 28.23 9.01
N SER A 283 20.49 27.30 8.11
CA SER A 283 20.73 25.90 8.45
C SER A 283 22.23 25.58 8.52
N VAL A 284 22.57 24.47 9.18
CA VAL A 284 23.91 23.87 9.21
C VAL A 284 23.83 22.37 8.92
N ILE A 285 24.86 21.76 8.34
CA ILE A 285 24.90 20.30 8.14
C ILE A 285 25.51 19.66 9.39
N ASP A 286 24.66 19.15 10.27
CA ASP A 286 25.07 18.56 11.54
C ASP A 286 25.23 17.03 11.49
N THR A 287 24.72 16.39 10.44
CA THR A 287 24.81 14.95 10.27
C THR A 287 25.00 14.61 8.82
N VAL A 288 25.95 13.73 8.53
CA VAL A 288 26.12 13.12 7.22
C VAL A 288 25.97 11.61 7.39
N MET A 289 25.13 10.99 6.58
CA MET A 289 24.99 9.54 6.49
C MET A 289 25.54 9.10 5.13
N LEU A 290 26.47 8.15 5.10
CA LEU A 290 27.03 7.63 3.85
C LEU A 290 26.90 6.11 3.81
N ASP A 291 26.39 5.59 2.70
CA ASP A 291 26.48 4.20 2.32
C ASP A 291 27.34 4.09 1.06
N GLY A 292 28.59 3.65 1.23
CA GLY A 292 29.48 3.45 0.09
C GLY A 292 29.09 2.22 -0.75
N SER A 293 28.40 1.23 -0.17
CA SER A 293 28.02 0.00 -0.86
C SER A 293 26.87 0.24 -1.83
N ALA A 294 25.96 1.15 -1.49
CA ALA A 294 24.89 1.61 -2.37
C ALA A 294 25.24 2.90 -3.13
N LYS A 295 26.39 3.52 -2.85
CA LYS A 295 26.78 4.85 -3.35
C LYS A 295 25.68 5.90 -3.13
N ARG A 296 25.17 5.97 -1.90
CA ARG A 296 24.13 6.92 -1.50
C ARG A 296 24.57 7.71 -0.28
N GLY A 297 24.15 8.97 -0.21
CA GLY A 297 24.45 9.85 0.92
C GLY A 297 23.26 10.70 1.32
N ILE A 298 23.20 11.05 2.61
CA ILE A 298 22.23 12.00 3.15
C ILE A 298 22.97 13.08 3.94
N ALA A 299 22.85 14.33 3.52
CA ALA A 299 23.28 15.48 4.31
C ALA A 299 22.08 16.07 5.06
N ILE A 300 22.10 16.05 6.39
CA ILE A 300 21.01 16.55 7.22
C ILE A 300 21.31 17.99 7.65
N HIS A 301 20.47 18.89 7.20
CA HIS A 301 20.50 20.32 7.50
C HIS A 301 19.59 20.63 8.69
N ARG A 302 20.08 21.43 9.64
CA ARG A 302 19.35 21.83 10.85
C ARG A 302 19.21 23.34 10.93
N GLY A 303 17.97 23.81 10.95
CA GLY A 303 17.60 25.19 11.28
C GLY A 303 16.95 25.28 12.67
N ILE A 304 17.15 26.40 13.37
CA ILE A 304 16.49 26.65 14.66
C ILE A 304 15.75 27.99 14.59
N ILE A 305 14.43 27.93 14.61
CA ILE A 305 13.55 29.10 14.62
C ILE A 305 13.16 29.39 16.07
N LYS A 306 13.23 30.65 16.49
CA LYS A 306 12.70 31.08 17.79
C LYS A 306 11.19 31.28 17.65
N VAL A 307 10.42 30.64 18.51
CA VAL A 307 8.95 30.67 18.48
C VAL A 307 8.41 31.23 19.79
N GLU A 308 7.22 31.80 19.74
CA GLU A 308 6.54 32.33 20.93
C GLU A 308 5.77 31.23 21.66
N ASP A 309 5.12 30.35 20.89
CA ASP A 309 4.33 29.26 21.46
C ASP A 309 5.18 27.99 21.63
N SER A 310 4.93 27.26 22.72
CA SER A 310 5.71 26.06 23.08
C SER A 310 5.59 24.92 22.08
N ASP A 311 4.53 24.91 21.27
CA ASP A 311 4.24 23.97 20.19
C ASP A 311 4.47 24.57 18.79
N ALA A 312 5.01 25.80 18.73
CA ALA A 312 5.23 26.58 17.51
C ALA A 312 3.94 26.93 16.73
N ALA A 313 2.79 27.04 17.41
CA ALA A 313 1.53 27.45 16.79
C ALA A 313 1.56 28.86 16.18
N ASP A 314 2.49 29.72 16.62
CA ASP A 314 2.71 31.07 16.06
C ASP A 314 3.27 31.06 14.63
N ILE A 315 3.75 29.90 14.13
CA ILE A 315 4.23 29.74 12.76
C ILE A 315 3.09 29.25 11.84
N GLY A 316 2.59 30.17 11.00
CA GLY A 316 1.55 29.88 10.02
C GLY A 316 2.06 29.15 8.79
N ASN A 317 3.22 29.56 8.27
CA ASN A 317 3.84 28.97 7.07
C ASN A 317 5.32 28.67 7.30
N LEU A 318 5.77 27.51 6.86
CA LEU A 318 7.17 27.08 6.83
C LEU A 318 7.54 26.70 5.39
N LEU A 319 8.45 27.46 4.78
CA LEU A 319 8.94 27.19 3.42
C LEU A 319 10.40 26.75 3.46
N VAL A 320 10.72 25.70 2.71
CA VAL A 320 12.08 25.23 2.48
C VAL A 320 12.37 25.22 0.99
N ALA A 321 13.56 25.69 0.62
CA ALA A 321 14.09 25.68 -0.73
C ALA A 321 15.59 25.36 -0.69
N PHE A 322 16.19 25.12 -1.86
CA PHE A 322 17.64 25.00 -1.97
C PHE A 322 18.17 25.72 -3.20
N GLU A 323 19.36 26.29 -3.03
CA GLU A 323 20.06 27.04 -4.07
C GLU A 323 21.47 26.48 -4.23
N ARG A 324 22.01 26.54 -5.45
CA ARG A 324 23.36 26.08 -5.74
C ARG A 324 24.39 27.03 -5.12
N VAL A 325 25.42 26.47 -4.50
CA VAL A 325 26.54 27.25 -3.96
C VAL A 325 27.21 27.99 -5.11
N GLY A 326 27.26 29.32 -5.01
CA GLY A 326 27.89 30.19 -6.00
C GLY A 326 26.91 30.94 -6.91
N ASP A 327 25.63 30.54 -6.96
CA ASP A 327 24.59 31.32 -7.62
C ASP A 327 24.26 32.60 -6.81
N GLU A 328 23.80 33.66 -7.47
CA GLU A 328 23.24 34.81 -6.75
C GLU A 328 21.98 34.38 -6.00
N PRO A 329 21.92 34.58 -4.66
CA PRO A 329 20.77 34.12 -3.88
C PRO A 329 19.48 34.81 -4.33
N ARG A 330 18.38 34.05 -4.48
CA ARG A 330 17.09 34.65 -4.83
C ARG A 330 16.65 35.60 -3.70
N PRO A 331 16.06 36.76 -4.05
CA PRO A 331 15.59 37.72 -3.06
C PRO A 331 14.43 37.14 -2.26
N GLN A 332 14.24 37.61 -1.02
CA GLN A 332 13.22 37.09 -0.12
C GLN A 332 11.80 37.25 -0.68
N GLU A 333 11.57 38.31 -1.47
CA GLU A 333 10.31 38.59 -2.16
C GLU A 333 9.88 37.48 -3.12
N HIS A 334 10.84 36.77 -3.74
CA HIS A 334 10.56 35.60 -4.58
C HIS A 334 9.78 34.57 -3.78
N TYR A 335 10.29 34.19 -2.61
CA TYR A 335 9.68 33.16 -1.76
C TYR A 335 8.33 33.60 -1.17
N VAL A 336 8.15 34.89 -0.86
CA VAL A 336 6.85 35.43 -0.39
C VAL A 336 5.75 35.22 -1.45
N GLN A 337 6.06 35.43 -2.73
CA GLN A 337 5.10 35.26 -3.81
C GLN A 337 4.63 33.80 -3.93
N PHE A 338 5.52 32.83 -3.77
CA PHE A 338 5.16 31.40 -3.84
C PHE A 338 4.39 30.92 -2.62
N ILE A 339 4.72 31.42 -1.43
CA ILE A 339 3.87 31.18 -0.24
C ILE A 339 2.47 31.72 -0.51
N SER A 340 2.34 32.93 -1.05
CA SER A 340 1.04 33.55 -1.35
C SER A 340 0.26 32.76 -2.40
N LYS A 341 0.91 32.35 -3.50
CA LYS A 341 0.29 31.58 -4.59
C LYS A 341 -0.19 30.21 -4.13
N ARG A 342 0.64 29.46 -3.41
CA ARG A 342 0.26 28.14 -2.87
C ARG A 342 -0.73 28.29 -1.70
N ALA A 343 -0.71 29.42 -0.99
CA ALA A 343 -1.68 29.73 0.07
C ALA A 343 -3.09 30.07 -0.44
N ASP A 344 -3.26 30.31 -1.74
CA ASP A 344 -4.55 30.68 -2.34
C ASP A 344 -5.57 29.53 -2.24
N PRO A 345 -6.74 29.74 -1.62
CA PRO A 345 -7.75 28.69 -1.44
C PRO A 345 -8.44 28.22 -2.73
N GLU A 346 -8.44 29.03 -3.80
CA GLU A 346 -9.15 28.74 -5.05
C GLU A 346 -8.21 28.18 -6.12
N HIS A 347 -6.98 28.69 -6.18
CA HIS A 347 -6.01 28.41 -7.25
C HIS A 347 -4.69 27.80 -6.73
N GLY A 348 -4.53 27.64 -5.41
CA GLY A 348 -3.27 27.20 -4.80
C GLY A 348 -2.78 25.84 -5.29
N TRP A 349 -3.71 24.95 -5.65
CA TRP A 349 -3.43 23.62 -6.22
C TRP A 349 -2.65 23.70 -7.55
N MET A 350 -2.91 24.73 -8.38
CA MET A 350 -2.22 24.95 -9.66
C MET A 350 -0.71 25.19 -9.50
N TYR A 351 -0.28 25.63 -8.32
CA TYR A 351 1.10 25.99 -8.02
C TYR A 351 1.83 24.92 -7.21
N VAL A 352 1.16 23.83 -6.82
CA VAL A 352 1.73 22.76 -5.98
C VAL A 352 2.84 22.00 -6.72
N LEU A 353 2.71 21.80 -8.03
CA LEU A 353 3.68 21.09 -8.88
C LEU A 353 4.83 21.97 -9.38
N GLN A 354 4.83 23.28 -9.08
CA GLN A 354 5.89 24.19 -9.52
C GLN A 354 7.14 24.11 -8.63
N ASP A 355 7.94 23.05 -8.80
CA ASP A 355 9.14 22.79 -7.98
C ASP A 355 10.37 23.61 -8.39
N PHE A 356 10.44 24.01 -9.67
CA PHE A 356 11.56 24.78 -10.22
C PHE A 356 11.82 26.11 -9.48
N ASP A 357 10.78 26.70 -8.90
CA ASP A 357 10.85 27.96 -8.16
C ASP A 357 11.40 27.81 -6.73
N LEU A 358 11.53 26.58 -6.23
CA LEU A 358 12.14 26.23 -4.94
C LEU A 358 13.45 25.44 -5.10
N SER A 359 13.89 25.22 -6.34
CA SER A 359 15.11 24.52 -6.73
C SER A 359 16.05 25.42 -7.58
N PRO A 360 17.30 24.99 -7.86
CA PRO A 360 18.26 25.75 -8.69
C PRO A 360 17.75 26.07 -10.11
N LEU A 361 18.30 27.13 -10.73
CA LEU A 361 17.93 27.58 -12.10
C LEU A 361 18.42 26.61 -13.20
N ARG A 362 17.60 26.37 -14.24
CA ARG A 362 17.92 25.58 -15.45
C ARG A 362 18.71 26.44 -16.44
N SER A 363 19.69 25.87 -17.13
CA SER A 363 20.55 26.61 -18.07
C SER A 363 19.87 26.87 -19.42
N ALA A 364 20.22 27.97 -20.08
CA ALA A 364 19.62 28.41 -21.34
C ALA A 364 19.80 27.43 -22.53
N ASN A 365 20.86 26.60 -22.50
CA ASN A 365 21.14 25.64 -23.56
C ASN A 365 20.15 24.47 -23.58
N ALA A 366 19.56 24.11 -22.43
CA ALA A 366 18.59 23.02 -22.34
C ALA A 366 17.24 23.37 -22.99
N VAL A 367 16.90 24.65 -23.09
CA VAL A 367 15.60 25.12 -23.62
C VAL A 367 15.60 25.18 -25.17
N SER A 368 16.77 25.40 -25.78
CA SER A 368 16.88 25.58 -27.24
C SER A 368 16.82 24.27 -28.03
N ALA A 369 17.33 23.16 -27.50
CA ALA A 369 17.42 21.89 -28.22
C ALA A 369 16.06 21.21 -28.44
N GLN A 370 15.07 21.54 -27.62
CA GLN A 370 13.75 20.91 -27.62
C GLN A 370 12.78 21.53 -28.65
N ALA A 371 13.03 22.79 -29.04
CA ALA A 371 12.19 23.51 -30.00
C ALA A 371 12.44 23.08 -31.45
N ASP A 372 13.68 22.70 -31.78
CA ASP A 372 14.07 22.36 -33.15
C ASP A 372 13.63 20.93 -33.53
N ALA A 373 13.55 20.00 -32.58
CA ALA A 373 13.12 18.62 -32.81
C ALA A 373 11.63 18.47 -33.14
N LEU A 374 10.78 19.37 -32.62
CA LEU A 374 9.33 19.31 -32.82
C LEU A 374 8.90 19.65 -34.27
N ALA A 375 9.66 20.48 -34.97
CA ALA A 375 9.28 20.99 -36.28
C ALA A 375 9.51 19.98 -37.43
N GLU A 376 10.34 18.96 -37.21
CA GLU A 376 10.75 18.02 -38.26
C GLU A 376 9.84 16.77 -38.33
N ALA A 377 9.18 16.42 -37.22
CA ALA A 377 8.26 15.30 -37.10
C ALA A 377 6.94 15.50 -37.90
N ASP A 378 6.38 16.72 -37.89
CA ASP A 378 5.10 17.07 -38.53
C ASP A 378 5.06 16.82 -40.06
N LEU A 379 6.21 16.87 -40.74
CA LEU A 379 6.28 16.81 -42.20
C LEU A 379 6.27 15.37 -42.76
N VAL A 380 6.66 14.39 -41.94
CA VAL A 380 6.84 12.99 -42.35
C VAL A 380 5.52 12.22 -42.25
N GLU A 381 4.71 12.54 -41.24
CA GLU A 381 3.44 11.90 -40.93
C GLU A 381 2.36 12.15 -42.02
N GLN A 382 2.37 13.33 -42.64
CA GLN A 382 1.45 13.69 -43.74
C GLN A 382 1.51 12.76 -44.96
N LYS A 383 2.65 12.09 -45.21
CA LYS A 383 2.84 11.27 -46.42
C LYS A 383 2.35 9.83 -46.25
N ARG A 384 2.25 9.31 -45.02
CA ARG A 384 1.86 7.92 -44.74
C ARG A 384 0.32 7.71 -44.75
N LYS A 385 -0.46 8.74 -44.42
CA LYS A 385 -1.94 8.68 -44.33
C LYS A 385 -2.67 8.32 -45.64
N THR A 386 -2.16 8.74 -46.80
CA THR A 386 -2.88 8.65 -48.09
C THR A 386 -3.06 7.24 -48.68
N ALA A 387 -2.37 6.21 -48.19
CA ALA A 387 -2.35 4.88 -48.82
C ALA A 387 -3.31 3.85 -48.19
N GLY A 388 -3.60 3.97 -46.89
CA GLY A 388 -4.44 3.02 -46.14
C GLY A 388 -5.94 3.27 -46.24
N GLU A 389 -6.36 4.50 -46.56
CA GLU A 389 -7.76 4.95 -46.52
C GLU A 389 -8.66 4.33 -47.61
N ASN A 390 -8.10 3.83 -48.72
CA ASN A 390 -8.90 3.39 -49.87
C ASN A 390 -9.52 1.99 -49.75
N LEU A 391 -8.99 1.12 -48.87
CA LEU A 391 -9.45 -0.28 -48.78
C LEU A 391 -10.59 -0.49 -47.76
N ILE A 392 -10.61 0.33 -46.70
CA ILE A 392 -11.58 0.27 -45.59
C ILE A 392 -12.87 1.03 -45.97
N MET A 393 -12.75 2.13 -46.73
CA MET A 393 -13.87 2.90 -47.26
C MET A 393 -14.82 2.09 -48.17
N GLU A 394 -14.34 1.03 -48.84
CA GLU A 394 -15.14 0.23 -49.76
C GLU A 394 -16.07 -0.76 -49.04
N GLN A 395 -15.67 -1.25 -47.85
CA GLN A 395 -16.46 -2.19 -47.05
C GLN A 395 -17.47 -1.47 -46.14
N VAL A 396 -17.12 -0.29 -45.62
CA VAL A 396 -18.03 0.57 -44.83
C VAL A 396 -19.15 1.17 -45.68
N LYS A 397 -18.89 1.45 -46.98
CA LYS A 397 -19.90 1.93 -47.94
C LYS A 397 -21.06 0.95 -48.17
N MET A 398 -20.86 -0.36 -47.96
CA MET A 398 -21.92 -1.36 -48.18
C MET A 398 -22.82 -1.61 -46.97
N SER A 399 -22.42 -1.27 -45.74
CA SER A 399 -23.23 -1.52 -44.54
C SER A 399 -23.93 -0.29 -43.97
N VAL A 400 -23.44 0.93 -44.28
CA VAL A 400 -24.02 2.20 -43.77
C VAL A 400 -24.81 2.96 -44.85
N GLY A 401 -24.69 2.56 -46.12
CA GLY A 401 -25.27 3.27 -47.28
C GLY A 401 -26.80 3.24 -47.39
N GLU A 402 -27.51 2.31 -46.74
CA GLU A 402 -28.96 2.19 -46.90
C GLU A 402 -29.78 2.95 -45.84
N GLU A 403 -29.26 3.17 -44.63
CA GLU A 403 -30.00 3.88 -43.56
C GLU A 403 -29.79 5.41 -43.54
N LEU A 404 -28.69 5.94 -44.09
CA LEU A 404 -28.45 7.40 -44.15
C LEU A 404 -29.09 8.10 -45.36
N SER A 405 -29.48 7.37 -46.41
CA SER A 405 -30.02 7.96 -47.65
C SER A 405 -31.47 8.45 -47.52
N PHE A 406 -32.19 8.04 -46.48
CA PHE A 406 -33.60 8.40 -46.27
C PHE A 406 -33.79 9.70 -45.47
N LEU A 407 -32.74 10.24 -44.84
CA LEU A 407 -32.85 11.35 -43.88
C LEU A 407 -32.29 12.70 -44.36
N LEU A 408 -31.78 12.78 -45.60
CA LEU A 408 -31.18 14.01 -46.18
C LEU A 408 -32.00 14.65 -47.30
N ASP A 409 -33.23 14.18 -47.57
CA ASP A 409 -34.07 14.73 -48.62
C ASP A 409 -35.14 15.67 -48.04
N GLU A 410 -34.71 16.83 -47.53
CA GLU A 410 -35.57 18.01 -47.49
C GLU A 410 -34.88 19.16 -48.23
N THR A 411 -35.46 19.49 -49.39
CA THR A 411 -35.09 20.61 -50.27
C THR A 411 -35.03 21.95 -49.52
N PRO A 412 -34.10 22.85 -49.89
CA PRO A 412 -33.91 24.12 -49.21
C PRO A 412 -35.12 25.05 -49.43
N ALA A 413 -35.63 25.64 -48.34
CA ALA A 413 -36.58 26.73 -48.42
C ALA A 413 -35.92 27.93 -49.09
N GLU A 414 -36.40 28.28 -50.29
CA GLU A 414 -36.01 29.48 -51.01
C GLU A 414 -36.27 30.75 -50.17
N GLY A 415 -35.22 31.56 -49.99
CA GLY A 415 -35.40 33.00 -49.81
C GLY A 415 -35.17 33.59 -48.42
N ILE A 416 -34.03 33.32 -47.77
CA ILE A 416 -33.30 34.33 -46.95
C ILE A 416 -31.79 34.07 -47.14
N SER A 417 -31.08 35.01 -47.77
CA SER A 417 -29.67 34.88 -48.15
C SER A 417 -28.69 35.29 -47.05
N GLU A 418 -27.59 34.52 -46.95
CA GLU A 418 -26.20 34.96 -46.67
C GLU A 418 -25.76 35.46 -45.27
N ASP A 419 -26.55 35.30 -44.20
CA ASP A 419 -26.15 35.82 -42.87
C ASP A 419 -25.79 34.75 -41.80
N ALA A 420 -25.52 33.49 -42.17
CA ALA A 420 -24.95 32.52 -41.23
C ALA A 420 -23.42 32.71 -41.09
N PRO A 421 -22.84 32.71 -39.86
CA PRO A 421 -21.40 32.82 -39.70
C PRO A 421 -20.71 31.61 -40.36
N ALA A 422 -19.59 31.84 -41.04
CA ALA A 422 -18.74 30.78 -41.56
C ALA A 422 -18.09 30.03 -40.39
N ILE A 423 -18.80 29.03 -39.86
CA ILE A 423 -18.35 28.16 -38.79
C ILE A 423 -17.36 27.16 -39.40
N LYS A 424 -16.16 27.04 -38.82
CA LYS A 424 -15.18 26.04 -39.24
C LYS A 424 -15.80 24.64 -39.11
N ASP A 425 -15.43 23.70 -39.96
CA ASP A 425 -15.86 22.31 -39.75
C ASP A 425 -15.25 21.76 -38.44
N PRO A 426 -15.95 20.87 -37.72
CA PRO A 426 -15.39 20.24 -36.54
C PRO A 426 -14.10 19.48 -36.91
N PRO A 427 -13.15 19.32 -35.97
CA PRO A 427 -11.96 18.49 -36.19
C PRO A 427 -12.36 17.11 -36.73
N LYS A 428 -11.69 16.64 -37.79
CA LYS A 428 -11.99 15.32 -38.37
C LYS A 428 -11.54 14.22 -37.41
N ILE A 429 -12.51 13.48 -36.87
CA ILE A 429 -12.28 12.27 -36.06
C ILE A 429 -12.01 11.11 -37.02
N THR A 430 -10.88 10.43 -36.86
CA THR A 430 -10.47 9.29 -37.68
C THR A 430 -10.79 7.95 -36.99
N PRO A 431 -10.84 6.82 -37.73
CA PRO A 431 -11.04 5.50 -37.13
C PRO A 431 -9.98 5.12 -36.06
N TYR A 432 -8.76 5.66 -36.20
CA TYR A 432 -7.68 5.51 -35.21
C TYR A 432 -7.99 6.22 -33.88
N ASP A 433 -8.58 7.42 -33.95
CA ASP A 433 -9.00 8.18 -32.76
C ASP A 433 -10.15 7.49 -32.01
N ILE A 434 -10.91 6.63 -32.72
CA ILE A 434 -12.03 5.85 -32.18
C ILE A 434 -11.56 4.52 -31.58
N GLU A 435 -10.61 3.82 -32.23
CA GLU A 435 -10.05 2.56 -31.72
C GLU A 435 -9.10 2.76 -30.54
N ASN A 436 -8.40 3.90 -30.46
CA ASN A 436 -7.41 4.21 -29.43
C ASN A 436 -7.80 5.39 -28.52
N PHE A 437 -9.07 5.81 -28.58
CA PHE A 437 -9.67 6.89 -27.78
C PHE A 437 -8.84 8.19 -27.74
N HIS A 438 -8.22 8.56 -28.86
CA HIS A 438 -7.39 9.76 -29.02
C HIS A 438 -8.11 10.84 -29.81
N VAL A 439 -9.27 11.27 -29.31
CA VAL A 439 -9.95 12.43 -29.88
C VAL A 439 -9.28 13.69 -29.32
N ASP A 440 -8.88 14.65 -30.17
CA ASP A 440 -8.41 15.97 -29.73
C ASP A 440 -9.58 16.80 -29.19
N LEU A 441 -9.94 16.47 -27.95
CA LEU A 441 -11.08 17.03 -27.23
C LEU A 441 -10.85 18.50 -26.89
N LYS A 442 -9.59 18.93 -26.78
CA LYS A 442 -9.24 20.33 -26.65
C LYS A 442 -9.63 21.09 -27.93
N ALA A 443 -9.27 20.58 -29.10
CA ALA A 443 -9.67 21.18 -30.38
C ALA A 443 -11.18 21.13 -30.62
N MET A 444 -11.87 20.05 -30.23
CA MET A 444 -13.34 19.96 -30.33
C MET A 444 -14.05 20.92 -29.37
N ASN A 445 -13.54 21.09 -28.15
CA ASN A 445 -14.13 21.98 -27.14
C ASN A 445 -13.79 23.46 -27.42
N ASP A 446 -12.59 23.74 -27.93
CA ASP A 446 -12.19 25.05 -28.46
C ASP A 446 -13.05 25.40 -29.69
N TRP A 447 -13.27 24.47 -30.61
CA TRP A 447 -14.18 24.63 -31.75
C TRP A 447 -15.63 24.90 -31.31
N ALA A 448 -16.15 24.14 -30.34
CA ALA A 448 -17.50 24.34 -29.82
C ALA A 448 -17.66 25.71 -29.14
N ARG A 449 -16.67 26.13 -28.33
CA ARG A 449 -16.64 27.48 -27.72
C ARG A 449 -16.55 28.59 -28.75
N GLU A 450 -15.69 28.44 -29.75
CA GLU A 450 -15.54 29.43 -30.84
C GLU A 450 -16.83 29.54 -31.65
N THR A 451 -17.49 28.41 -31.91
CA THR A 451 -18.75 28.34 -32.64
C THR A 451 -19.90 28.94 -31.84
N GLU A 452 -20.00 28.63 -30.54
CA GLU A 452 -20.99 29.19 -29.62
C GLU A 452 -20.82 30.72 -29.48
N ALA A 453 -19.57 31.18 -29.32
CA ALA A 453 -19.25 32.60 -29.26
C ALA A 453 -19.56 33.33 -30.59
N ALA A 454 -19.30 32.69 -31.73
CA ALA A 454 -19.62 33.25 -33.04
C ALA A 454 -21.13 33.35 -33.29
N LEU A 455 -21.90 32.33 -32.89
CA LEU A 455 -23.36 32.32 -32.98
C LEU A 455 -23.97 33.41 -32.07
N GLU A 456 -23.50 33.53 -30.82
CA GLU A 456 -24.02 34.53 -29.88
C GLU A 456 -23.61 35.96 -30.26
N ALA A 457 -22.40 36.15 -30.81
CA ALA A 457 -21.96 37.44 -31.36
C ALA A 457 -22.80 37.85 -32.58
N LYS A 458 -23.10 36.90 -33.49
CA LYS A 458 -23.92 37.18 -34.67
C LYS A 458 -25.38 37.43 -34.31
N LYS A 459 -25.90 36.71 -33.32
CA LYS A 459 -27.23 36.97 -32.74
C LYS A 459 -27.30 38.36 -32.12
N LYS A 460 -26.27 38.78 -31.38
CA LYS A 460 -26.18 40.14 -30.84
C LYS A 460 -26.11 41.20 -31.94
N GLU A 461 -25.33 40.96 -32.99
CA GLU A 461 -25.27 41.83 -34.18
C GLU A 461 -26.64 41.96 -34.87
N LEU A 462 -27.39 40.86 -35.01
CA LEU A 462 -28.73 40.85 -35.60
C LEU A 462 -29.76 41.56 -34.71
N ILE A 463 -29.69 41.38 -33.38
CA ILE A 463 -30.52 42.10 -32.41
C ILE A 463 -30.22 43.61 -32.46
N ASP A 464 -28.94 43.99 -32.52
CA ASP A 464 -28.52 45.40 -32.63
C ASP A 464 -28.94 46.03 -33.97
N LYS A 465 -28.98 45.23 -35.06
CA LYS A 465 -29.30 45.69 -36.42
C LYS A 465 -30.81 45.76 -36.72
N TYR A 466 -31.61 44.87 -36.13
CA TYR A 466 -33.05 44.74 -36.45
C TYR A 466 -34.00 44.96 -35.24
N GLY A 467 -33.46 45.14 -34.04
CA GLY A 467 -34.21 45.38 -32.80
C GLY A 467 -34.73 44.12 -32.11
N ASP A 468 -35.01 44.21 -30.81
CA ASP A 468 -35.58 43.12 -30.02
C ASP A 468 -36.95 42.67 -30.56
N GLY A 469 -37.07 41.39 -30.91
CA GLY A 469 -38.34 40.78 -31.34
C GLY A 469 -38.33 40.06 -32.70
N VAL A 470 -37.21 39.98 -33.40
CA VAL A 470 -37.09 39.16 -34.62
C VAL A 470 -36.84 37.69 -34.23
N PRO A 471 -37.67 36.72 -34.71
CA PRO A 471 -37.42 35.30 -34.46
C PRO A 471 -36.06 34.89 -35.03
N THR A 472 -35.30 34.10 -34.26
CA THR A 472 -33.98 33.62 -34.64
C THR A 472 -34.04 32.97 -36.04
N PRO A 473 -33.23 33.42 -37.02
CA PRO A 473 -33.27 32.89 -38.38
C PRO A 473 -33.08 31.36 -38.40
N GLU A 474 -33.84 30.64 -39.24
CA GLU A 474 -33.72 29.18 -39.35
C GLU A 474 -32.28 28.68 -39.58
N PRO A 475 -31.43 29.32 -40.40
CA PRO A 475 -30.04 28.88 -40.58
C PRO A 475 -29.23 28.83 -39.26
N ILE A 476 -29.57 29.66 -38.28
CA ILE A 476 -28.93 29.65 -36.94
C ILE A 476 -29.51 28.52 -36.08
N LEU A 477 -30.83 28.30 -36.15
CA LEU A 477 -31.52 27.22 -35.43
C LEU A 477 -31.22 25.82 -36.01
N SER A 478 -30.99 25.70 -37.31
CA SER A 478 -30.58 24.46 -37.97
C SER A 478 -29.17 24.07 -37.54
N GLU A 479 -28.28 25.06 -37.43
CA GLU A 479 -26.89 24.81 -37.03
C GLU A 479 -26.75 24.60 -35.52
N GLN A 480 -27.57 25.29 -34.73
CA GLN A 480 -27.74 24.98 -33.31
C GLN A 480 -28.23 23.54 -33.11
N ARG A 481 -29.25 23.09 -33.85
CA ARG A 481 -29.71 21.70 -33.82
C ARG A 481 -28.66 20.70 -34.31
N ARG A 482 -27.83 21.07 -35.29
CA ARG A 482 -26.70 20.25 -35.76
C ARG A 482 -25.66 20.06 -34.65
N VAL A 483 -25.37 21.11 -33.88
CA VAL A 483 -24.46 21.06 -32.72
C VAL A 483 -25.10 20.30 -31.55
N GLU A 484 -26.35 20.54 -31.20
CA GLU A 484 -27.09 19.81 -30.14
C GLU A 484 -27.12 18.30 -30.39
N LYS A 485 -27.23 17.88 -31.65
CA LYS A 485 -27.22 16.46 -32.05
C LYS A 485 -25.84 15.81 -31.94
N ILE A 486 -24.76 16.60 -31.99
CA ILE A 486 -23.38 16.14 -31.78
C ILE A 486 -23.04 16.11 -30.27
N VAL A 487 -23.65 17.00 -29.47
CA VAL A 487 -23.32 17.21 -28.05
C VAL A 487 -24.29 16.49 -27.09
N GLY A 488 -25.46 16.05 -27.57
CA GLY A 488 -26.34 15.11 -26.86
C GLY A 488 -27.50 15.69 -26.04
N GLU A 489 -27.66 17.02 -25.92
CA GLU A 489 -28.78 17.66 -25.20
C GLU A 489 -29.26 19.00 -25.83
N PRO A 490 -30.53 19.43 -25.61
CA PRO A 490 -31.09 20.65 -26.21
C PRO A 490 -30.62 21.95 -25.53
N LEU A 491 -30.16 22.95 -26.31
CA LEU A 491 -29.75 24.26 -25.79
C LEU A 491 -31.00 25.14 -25.61
N THR A 492 -31.48 25.30 -24.38
CA THR A 492 -32.61 26.21 -24.10
C THR A 492 -32.16 27.64 -23.81
N LEU A 493 -32.85 28.60 -24.45
CA LEU A 493 -32.51 30.02 -24.58
C LEU A 493 -32.64 30.91 -23.32
N ASN A 494 -32.84 30.39 -22.10
CA ASN A 494 -33.02 31.22 -20.90
C ASN A 494 -32.56 30.53 -19.59
N ALA A 495 -31.28 30.17 -19.48
CA ALA A 495 -30.70 29.76 -18.20
C ALA A 495 -29.67 30.79 -17.70
N GLU A 496 -29.82 31.21 -16.44
CA GLU A 496 -28.89 32.12 -15.77
C GLU A 496 -27.46 31.54 -15.74
N LYS A 497 -26.46 32.44 -15.80
CA LYS A 497 -25.02 32.13 -15.91
C LYS A 497 -24.48 31.06 -14.94
N SER A 498 -25.13 30.84 -13.79
CA SER A 498 -24.72 29.80 -12.83
C SER A 498 -24.98 28.37 -13.32
N ASP A 499 -25.87 28.18 -14.28
CA ASP A 499 -26.26 26.87 -14.78
C ASP A 499 -25.38 26.40 -15.96
N LEU A 500 -24.69 27.32 -16.64
CA LEU A 500 -23.80 27.01 -17.78
C LEU A 500 -22.35 26.73 -17.35
N GLU A 501 -21.86 27.36 -16.28
CA GLU A 501 -20.54 27.01 -15.70
C GLU A 501 -20.58 25.65 -14.99
N ASN A 502 -21.69 25.33 -14.31
CA ASN A 502 -21.91 23.99 -13.78
C ASN A 502 -22.02 22.94 -14.90
N LYS A 503 -22.51 23.28 -16.10
CA LYS A 503 -22.62 22.33 -17.23
C LYS A 503 -21.32 22.18 -18.04
N LYS A 504 -20.49 23.22 -18.14
CA LYS A 504 -19.12 23.14 -18.72
C LYS A 504 -18.13 22.38 -17.82
N PHE A 505 -18.33 22.43 -16.50
CA PHE A 505 -17.58 21.65 -15.51
C PHE A 505 -17.86 20.13 -15.59
N VAL A 506 -19.01 19.75 -16.13
CA VAL A 506 -19.49 18.36 -16.17
C VAL A 506 -19.00 17.60 -17.40
N LEU A 507 -18.95 18.25 -18.56
CA LEU A 507 -18.47 17.62 -19.80
C LEU A 507 -16.93 17.49 -19.84
N ALA A 508 -16.19 18.46 -19.27
CA ALA A 508 -14.72 18.39 -19.18
C ALA A 508 -14.23 17.30 -18.20
N LYS A 509 -15.03 16.98 -17.17
CA LYS A 509 -14.68 15.97 -16.15
C LYS A 509 -15.12 14.56 -16.56
N ALA A 510 -16.13 14.41 -17.41
CA ALA A 510 -16.56 13.13 -18.01
C ALA A 510 -15.56 12.58 -19.06
N LEU A 511 -14.82 13.46 -19.73
CA LEU A 511 -13.94 13.09 -20.84
C LEU A 511 -12.51 12.69 -20.44
N GLY A 512 -12.09 12.95 -19.20
CA GLY A 512 -10.80 12.50 -18.66
C GLY A 512 -10.79 11.08 -18.07
N GLN A 513 -11.92 10.37 -18.13
CA GLN A 513 -12.14 9.12 -17.39
C GLN A 513 -12.30 7.87 -18.26
N LEU A 514 -12.24 7.97 -19.59
CA LEU A 514 -12.28 6.79 -20.47
C LEU A 514 -10.99 6.51 -21.24
N HIS A 515 -9.98 7.37 -21.17
CA HIS A 515 -8.62 7.05 -21.60
C HIS A 515 -7.62 7.91 -20.84
N GLY A 516 -6.79 7.28 -20.01
CA GLY A 516 -5.40 7.64 -19.72
C GLY A 516 -5.02 9.10 -19.44
N SER A 517 -5.90 9.96 -18.91
CA SER A 517 -5.54 11.33 -18.53
C SER A 517 -5.87 11.60 -17.07
N TYR A 518 -5.16 10.90 -16.20
CA TYR A 518 -5.01 11.22 -14.77
C TYR A 518 -3.53 11.09 -14.35
N LEU A 519 -2.59 11.40 -15.26
CA LEU A 519 -1.15 11.12 -15.08
C LEU A 519 -0.30 12.28 -14.52
N ASP A 520 -0.85 13.49 -14.34
CA ASP A 520 -0.01 14.64 -13.91
C ASP A 520 -0.20 15.06 -12.44
N GLU A 521 -1.39 14.86 -11.85
CA GLU A 521 -1.64 15.14 -10.42
C GLU A 521 -1.34 13.94 -9.50
N LEU A 522 -1.04 12.78 -10.06
CA LEU A 522 -0.59 11.56 -9.36
C LEU A 522 0.94 11.37 -9.38
N SER A 523 1.70 12.35 -9.87
CA SER A 523 3.17 12.29 -10.00
C SER A 523 3.96 12.38 -8.67
N ASN A 524 3.27 12.35 -7.52
CA ASN A 524 3.87 12.46 -6.18
C ASN A 524 3.59 11.32 -5.21
N GLU A 525 2.92 10.26 -5.66
CA GLU A 525 2.81 9.01 -4.91
C GLU A 525 3.05 7.94 -5.96
N GLY A 526 4.08 7.11 -5.75
CA GLY A 526 4.70 6.25 -6.76
C GLY A 526 3.80 5.17 -7.37
N ASN A 527 2.65 5.53 -7.89
CA ASN A 527 1.66 4.61 -8.38
C ASN A 527 2.17 4.00 -9.67
N VAL A 528 2.21 2.69 -9.61
CA VAL A 528 2.46 1.73 -10.67
C VAL A 528 1.75 2.05 -11.99
N GLU A 529 0.62 2.77 -11.97
CA GLU A 529 -0.01 3.37 -13.15
C GLU A 529 0.94 4.24 -14.01
N TYR A 530 1.98 4.84 -13.41
CA TYR A 530 3.06 5.55 -14.10
C TYR A 530 3.96 4.61 -14.92
N VAL A 531 4.34 3.45 -14.36
CA VAL A 531 5.11 2.41 -15.05
C VAL A 531 4.28 1.80 -16.18
N PHE A 532 2.96 1.66 -15.97
CA PHE A 532 1.99 1.23 -16.97
C PHE A 532 1.83 2.18 -18.15
N GLY A 533 1.66 3.46 -17.89
CA GLY A 533 1.55 4.48 -18.93
C GLY A 533 2.79 4.56 -19.80
N LYS A 534 3.98 4.39 -19.22
CA LYS A 534 5.25 4.31 -19.95
C LYS A 534 5.39 3.04 -20.78
N LEU A 535 5.06 1.87 -20.23
CA LEU A 535 5.07 0.60 -20.95
C LEU A 535 4.12 0.61 -22.15
N GLU A 536 2.89 1.13 -21.99
CA GLU A 536 1.90 1.26 -23.06
C GLU A 536 2.30 2.31 -24.11
N SER A 537 2.92 3.44 -23.72
CA SER A 537 3.41 4.44 -24.68
C SER A 537 4.57 3.91 -25.51
N VAL A 538 5.50 3.21 -24.88
CA VAL A 538 6.62 2.54 -25.54
C VAL A 538 6.14 1.47 -26.53
N LEU A 539 5.13 0.69 -26.11
CA LEU A 539 4.55 -0.35 -26.94
C LEU A 539 3.94 0.25 -28.22
N ALA A 540 3.22 1.36 -28.06
CA ALA A 540 2.63 2.12 -29.15
C ALA A 540 3.70 2.70 -30.09
N GLU A 541 4.77 3.31 -29.54
CA GLU A 541 5.91 3.83 -30.31
C GLU A 541 6.65 2.72 -31.09
N SER A 542 6.86 1.56 -30.47
CA SER A 542 7.52 0.40 -31.09
C SER A 542 6.71 -0.20 -32.24
N ILE A 543 5.39 -0.26 -32.09
CA ILE A 543 4.44 -0.67 -33.13
C ILE A 543 4.42 0.36 -34.26
N GLU A 544 4.44 1.66 -33.95
CA GLU A 544 4.54 2.74 -34.94
C GLU A 544 5.83 2.63 -35.76
N VAL A 545 7.01 2.55 -35.14
CA VAL A 545 8.32 2.40 -35.82
C VAL A 545 8.34 1.19 -36.77
N TYR A 546 7.74 0.07 -36.35
CA TYR A 546 7.56 -1.13 -37.17
C TYR A 546 6.68 -0.86 -38.41
N HIS A 547 5.51 -0.26 -38.22
CA HIS A 547 4.56 0.04 -39.29
C HIS A 547 5.08 1.09 -40.26
N GLU A 548 5.79 2.08 -39.74
CA GLU A 548 6.39 3.17 -40.47
C GLU A 548 7.47 2.71 -41.47
N ASN A 549 8.33 1.78 -41.07
CA ASN A 549 9.46 1.36 -41.91
C ASN A 549 9.17 0.12 -42.78
N LYS A 550 8.05 -0.56 -42.57
CA LYS A 550 7.60 -1.76 -43.31
C LYS A 550 7.70 -1.65 -44.84
N ASP A 551 7.32 -0.50 -45.41
CA ASP A 551 7.36 -0.25 -46.86
C ASP A 551 8.78 0.04 -47.38
N LYS A 552 9.65 0.67 -46.58
CA LYS A 552 11.07 0.94 -46.92
C LYS A 552 11.88 -0.36 -46.90
N PHE A 553 11.60 -1.25 -45.95
CA PHE A 553 12.22 -2.59 -45.88
C PHE A 553 11.79 -3.51 -47.02
N SER A 554 10.55 -3.38 -47.51
CA SER A 554 10.10 -4.12 -48.70
C SER A 554 10.88 -3.78 -49.98
N ARG A 555 11.37 -2.52 -50.08
CA ARG A 555 12.08 -1.99 -51.27
C ARG A 555 13.59 -2.24 -51.26
N ALA A 556 14.20 -2.52 -50.10
CA ALA A 556 15.62 -2.88 -50.00
C ALA A 556 15.93 -4.23 -50.69
N LYS A 557 14.92 -5.08 -50.88
CA LYS A 557 15.00 -6.38 -51.55
C LYS A 557 15.38 -6.30 -53.04
N ASP A 558 15.22 -5.14 -53.67
CA ASP A 558 15.41 -4.96 -55.12
C ASP A 558 16.82 -4.46 -55.50
N GLY A 559 17.71 -4.24 -54.53
CA GLY A 559 19.14 -3.99 -54.76
C GLY A 559 19.51 -2.65 -55.42
N THR A 560 18.56 -1.71 -55.57
CA THR A 560 18.81 -0.46 -56.32
C THR A 560 19.25 0.74 -55.48
N HIS A 561 19.29 0.67 -54.15
CA HIS A 561 19.72 1.78 -53.29
C HIS A 561 20.72 1.32 -52.23
N ASN A 562 21.76 2.15 -52.02
CA ASN A 562 22.81 1.91 -51.02
C ASN A 562 22.24 2.27 -49.64
N ALA A 563 21.79 1.26 -48.90
CA ALA A 563 21.15 1.37 -47.59
C ALA A 563 22.10 1.81 -46.44
N ASN A 564 23.31 2.28 -46.76
CA ASN A 564 24.35 2.53 -45.77
C ASN A 564 24.34 3.93 -45.14
N ASP A 565 23.72 4.92 -45.78
CA ASP A 565 23.78 6.32 -45.33
C ASP A 565 22.51 6.79 -44.60
N GLU A 566 21.38 6.06 -44.65
CA GLU A 566 20.12 6.48 -43.98
C GLU A 566 19.65 5.53 -42.86
N ILE A 567 20.31 4.39 -42.65
CA ILE A 567 19.90 3.39 -41.65
C ILE A 567 20.84 3.40 -40.42
N ALA A 568 21.93 4.17 -40.45
CA ALA A 568 22.92 4.18 -39.36
C ALA A 568 22.58 5.11 -38.19
N GLU A 569 21.52 5.92 -38.28
CA GLU A 569 21.23 6.94 -37.24
C GLU A 569 20.00 6.66 -36.38
N ASN A 570 19.11 5.72 -36.73
CA ASN A 570 17.80 5.61 -36.05
C ASN A 570 17.34 4.22 -35.60
N SER A 571 18.19 3.17 -35.63
CA SER A 571 17.73 1.80 -35.34
C SER A 571 18.42 1.09 -34.16
N GLY A 572 19.42 1.69 -33.51
CA GLY A 572 20.12 1.07 -32.38
C GLY A 572 19.61 1.53 -31.01
N ASP A 573 19.40 2.84 -30.86
CA ASP A 573 19.31 3.46 -29.53
C ASP A 573 17.89 3.41 -28.94
N ASN A 574 16.85 3.34 -29.78
CA ASN A 574 15.48 3.47 -29.28
C ASN A 574 14.99 2.28 -28.46
N ILE A 575 15.43 1.04 -28.68
CA ILE A 575 14.88 -0.10 -27.90
C ILE A 575 15.53 -0.25 -26.53
N PHE A 576 16.81 0.14 -26.38
CA PHE A 576 17.54 0.01 -25.12
C PHE A 576 17.33 1.19 -24.17
N ASP A 577 17.22 2.42 -24.69
CA ASP A 577 16.86 3.59 -23.87
C ASP A 577 15.42 3.49 -23.33
N ILE A 578 14.54 2.90 -24.14
CA ILE A 578 13.18 2.55 -23.77
C ILE A 578 13.14 1.46 -22.68
N LEU A 579 14.01 0.46 -22.78
CA LEU A 579 14.11 -0.58 -21.77
C LEU A 579 14.66 0.00 -20.46
N ASP A 580 15.72 0.81 -20.50
CA ASP A 580 16.28 1.44 -19.31
C ASP A 580 15.27 2.31 -18.55
N ASP A 581 14.24 2.82 -19.22
CA ASP A 581 13.13 3.57 -18.63
C ASP A 581 12.07 2.71 -17.93
N ILE A 582 11.97 1.42 -18.27
CA ILE A 582 11.04 0.42 -17.70
C ILE A 582 11.76 -0.42 -16.62
N ASN A 583 13.05 -0.17 -16.42
CA ASN A 583 13.89 -0.90 -15.50
C ASN A 583 13.21 -1.04 -14.12
N PRO A 584 13.02 -2.26 -13.57
CA PRO A 584 12.39 -2.52 -12.27
C PRO A 584 12.93 -1.66 -11.12
N SER A 585 14.15 -1.14 -11.28
CA SER A 585 14.85 -0.23 -10.38
C SER A 585 14.20 1.16 -10.23
N SER A 586 13.31 1.57 -11.15
CA SER A 586 12.66 2.89 -11.18
C SER A 586 11.29 2.95 -10.48
N VAL A 587 10.82 1.83 -9.87
CA VAL A 587 9.61 1.80 -9.03
C VAL A 587 9.86 2.56 -7.71
N PRO A 588 9.15 3.68 -7.43
CA PRO A 588 9.42 4.53 -6.25
C PRO A 588 9.13 3.82 -4.92
N GLU A 589 9.78 4.28 -3.85
CA GLU A 589 9.88 3.48 -2.63
C GLU A 589 8.66 3.46 -1.70
N ASP A 590 7.67 4.32 -1.94
CA ASP A 590 6.66 4.71 -0.94
C ASP A 590 5.23 4.22 -1.22
N VAL A 591 5.08 3.14 -1.98
CA VAL A 591 3.77 2.52 -2.23
C VAL A 591 3.53 1.37 -1.25
N PRO A 592 2.51 1.42 -0.37
CA PRO A 592 2.26 0.34 0.57
C PRO A 592 1.83 -0.94 -0.18
N ASN A 593 2.45 -2.06 0.18
CA ASN A 593 2.14 -3.43 -0.22
C ASN A 593 2.34 -3.81 -1.72
N GLN A 594 2.49 -2.87 -2.68
CA GLN A 594 2.60 -3.13 -4.14
C GLN A 594 4.04 -3.44 -4.61
N LYS A 595 5.02 -2.88 -3.90
CA LYS A 595 6.43 -2.82 -4.31
C LYS A 595 7.16 -4.18 -4.30
N GLU A 596 6.83 -5.11 -3.39
CA GLU A 596 7.53 -6.41 -3.28
C GLU A 596 7.16 -7.42 -4.38
N GLU A 597 5.92 -7.40 -4.89
CA GLU A 597 5.49 -8.26 -6.01
C GLU A 597 5.99 -7.72 -7.35
N LEU A 598 5.89 -6.39 -7.57
CA LEU A 598 6.47 -5.72 -8.74
C LEU A 598 7.98 -5.93 -8.85
N LYS A 599 8.72 -5.84 -7.75
CA LYS A 599 10.17 -6.11 -7.70
C LYS A 599 10.56 -7.59 -7.92
N LYS A 600 9.63 -8.55 -7.87
CA LYS A 600 9.92 -9.97 -8.18
C LYS A 600 9.73 -10.31 -9.66
N VAL A 601 8.73 -9.71 -10.29
CA VAL A 601 8.29 -10.10 -11.65
C VAL A 601 8.97 -9.27 -12.73
N LEU A 602 9.09 -7.95 -12.53
CA LEU A 602 9.75 -7.05 -13.47
C LEU A 602 11.21 -7.47 -13.78
N PRO A 603 12.09 -7.87 -12.84
CA PRO A 603 13.49 -8.17 -13.17
C PRO A 603 13.71 -9.42 -14.03
N ASP A 604 12.88 -10.46 -13.88
CA ASP A 604 13.01 -11.71 -14.65
C ASP A 604 12.49 -11.54 -16.08
N ALA A 605 11.46 -10.70 -16.26
CA ALA A 605 10.94 -10.34 -17.58
C ALA A 605 11.81 -9.28 -18.28
N TYR A 606 12.33 -8.30 -17.54
CA TYR A 606 13.35 -7.34 -17.99
C TYR A 606 14.66 -8.05 -18.38
N GLY A 607 15.09 -9.04 -17.60
CA GLY A 607 16.25 -9.89 -17.88
C GLY A 607 16.10 -10.78 -19.12
N LYS A 608 14.91 -11.39 -19.34
CA LYS A 608 14.61 -12.15 -20.57
C LYS A 608 14.63 -11.29 -21.83
N LEU A 609 14.17 -10.04 -21.72
CA LEU A 609 14.28 -9.05 -22.78
C LEU A 609 15.75 -8.71 -23.05
N ILE A 610 16.53 -8.35 -22.02
CA ILE A 610 17.95 -7.99 -22.15
C ILE A 610 18.79 -9.15 -22.70
N ASP A 611 18.65 -10.38 -22.20
CA ASP A 611 19.44 -11.54 -22.64
C ASP A 611 19.24 -11.85 -24.13
N LYS A 612 18.01 -11.67 -24.66
CA LYS A 612 17.73 -11.84 -26.10
C LYS A 612 18.19 -10.67 -26.94
N VAL A 613 18.10 -9.43 -26.44
CA VAL A 613 18.61 -8.26 -27.16
C VAL A 613 20.15 -8.32 -27.21
N GLN A 614 20.80 -8.83 -26.16
CA GLN A 614 22.25 -9.08 -26.11
C GLN A 614 22.72 -10.31 -26.91
N ASP A 615 21.92 -11.39 -27.00
CA ASP A 615 22.22 -12.50 -27.92
C ASP A 615 22.10 -12.06 -29.40
N ASN A 616 21.34 -11.00 -29.69
CA ASN A 616 21.27 -10.37 -31.01
C ASN A 616 22.47 -9.46 -31.33
N GLU A 617 23.10 -8.81 -30.35
CA GLU A 617 24.33 -8.02 -30.58
C GLU A 617 25.51 -8.87 -31.07
N LYS A 618 25.54 -10.17 -30.73
CA LYS A 618 26.66 -11.05 -31.09
C LYS A 618 26.66 -11.48 -32.56
N SER A 619 25.59 -11.28 -33.31
CA SER A 619 25.61 -11.49 -34.78
C SER A 619 26.09 -10.22 -35.48
N SER A 620 27.38 -9.91 -35.31
CA SER A 620 28.06 -8.86 -36.07
C SER A 620 28.20 -9.28 -37.54
N VAL A 621 27.18 -9.12 -38.38
CA VAL A 621 27.35 -9.41 -39.81
C VAL A 621 26.58 -8.44 -40.71
N SER A 622 27.31 -8.01 -41.75
CA SER A 622 26.99 -7.16 -42.88
C SER A 622 25.53 -6.77 -43.13
N LYS A 623 25.30 -5.46 -43.28
CA LYS A 623 24.06 -4.79 -43.70
C LYS A 623 23.46 -5.34 -45.02
N THR A 624 22.61 -6.37 -44.98
CA THR A 624 21.78 -6.81 -46.13
C THR A 624 20.27 -6.78 -45.83
N PRO A 625 19.39 -6.79 -46.85
CA PRO A 625 17.93 -6.70 -46.65
C PRO A 625 17.29 -7.89 -45.91
N GLU A 626 17.99 -9.03 -45.85
CA GLU A 626 17.53 -10.22 -45.13
C GLU A 626 17.76 -10.08 -43.62
N ASP A 627 18.80 -9.34 -43.21
CA ASP A 627 19.09 -9.03 -41.79
C ASP A 627 18.03 -8.07 -41.20
N ALA A 628 17.54 -7.13 -42.01
CA ALA A 628 16.49 -6.20 -41.60
C ALA A 628 15.12 -6.88 -41.37
N LEU A 629 14.80 -7.93 -42.13
CA LEU A 629 13.58 -8.74 -41.91
C LEU A 629 13.68 -9.58 -40.63
N GLU A 630 14.89 -9.97 -40.23
CA GLU A 630 15.14 -10.65 -38.98
C GLU A 630 14.95 -9.72 -37.77
N GLU A 631 15.45 -8.48 -37.85
CA GLU A 631 15.19 -7.43 -36.83
C GLU A 631 13.71 -7.11 -36.63
N ILE A 632 12.95 -7.04 -37.72
CA ILE A 632 11.49 -6.82 -37.69
C ILE A 632 10.75 -7.93 -36.93
N SER A 633 11.20 -9.18 -37.03
CA SER A 633 10.63 -10.29 -36.26
C SER A 633 10.98 -10.21 -34.77
N LYS A 634 12.15 -9.62 -34.46
CA LYS A 634 12.66 -9.42 -33.09
C LYS A 634 11.88 -8.31 -32.37
N VAL A 635 11.64 -7.15 -33.00
CA VAL A 635 10.82 -6.05 -32.45
C VAL A 635 9.39 -6.52 -32.13
N ARG A 636 8.79 -7.33 -33.00
CA ARG A 636 7.44 -7.87 -32.78
C ARG A 636 7.36 -8.85 -31.59
N SER A 637 8.46 -9.55 -31.31
CA SER A 637 8.58 -10.41 -30.12
C SER A 637 8.73 -9.58 -28.85
N LEU A 638 9.51 -8.49 -28.90
CA LEU A 638 9.69 -7.56 -27.77
C LEU A 638 8.35 -6.91 -27.36
N VAL A 639 7.57 -6.43 -28.32
CA VAL A 639 6.23 -5.85 -28.08
C VAL A 639 5.33 -6.85 -27.34
N GLY A 640 5.21 -8.10 -27.80
CA GLY A 640 4.41 -9.10 -27.09
C GLY A 640 4.91 -9.37 -25.64
N GLU A 641 6.22 -9.39 -25.42
CA GLU A 641 6.80 -9.59 -24.09
C GLU A 641 6.62 -8.36 -23.16
N MET A 642 6.53 -7.15 -23.71
CA MET A 642 6.22 -5.93 -22.94
C MET A 642 4.75 -5.84 -22.55
N GLU A 643 3.81 -6.26 -23.40
CA GLU A 643 2.40 -6.44 -23.03
C GLU A 643 2.26 -7.39 -21.83
N ASP A 644 3.06 -8.46 -21.80
CA ASP A 644 3.07 -9.43 -20.71
C ASP A 644 3.63 -8.83 -19.40
N ILE A 645 4.75 -8.07 -19.45
CA ILE A 645 5.33 -7.35 -18.28
C ILE A 645 4.34 -6.37 -17.67
N THR A 646 3.66 -5.64 -18.55
CA THR A 646 2.59 -4.72 -18.20
C THR A 646 1.52 -5.55 -17.48
N LEU A 647 0.95 -6.58 -18.08
CA LEU A 647 -0.09 -7.36 -17.41
C LEU A 647 0.35 -7.91 -16.03
N GLU A 648 1.59 -8.36 -15.89
CA GLU A 648 2.20 -8.84 -14.66
C GLU A 648 2.30 -7.76 -13.55
N ALA A 649 2.73 -6.55 -13.90
CA ALA A 649 2.85 -5.45 -12.95
C ALA A 649 1.47 -4.91 -12.47
N LYS A 650 0.43 -5.00 -13.31
CA LYS A 650 -0.95 -4.57 -13.02
C LYS A 650 -1.56 -5.57 -12.06
N SER A 651 -1.26 -6.85 -12.27
CA SER A 651 -1.58 -7.92 -11.34
C SER A 651 -0.90 -7.72 -9.98
N ALA A 652 0.40 -7.39 -9.93
CA ALA A 652 1.10 -7.17 -8.67
C ALA A 652 0.55 -5.96 -7.87
N LEU A 653 0.14 -4.90 -8.57
CA LEU A 653 -0.54 -3.75 -7.97
C LEU A 653 -1.82 -4.14 -7.25
N HIS A 654 -2.60 -4.89 -8.01
CA HIS A 654 -3.91 -5.34 -7.65
C HIS A 654 -3.82 -6.25 -6.43
N ASP A 655 -2.83 -7.13 -6.39
CA ASP A 655 -2.59 -8.08 -5.30
C ASP A 655 -2.29 -7.41 -3.96
N SER A 656 -1.65 -6.25 -3.98
CA SER A 656 -1.50 -5.43 -2.78
C SER A 656 -2.81 -4.78 -2.34
N LEU A 657 -3.59 -4.25 -3.29
CA LEU A 657 -4.89 -3.66 -2.97
C LEU A 657 -5.82 -4.72 -2.36
N LEU A 658 -5.69 -6.00 -2.74
CA LEU A 658 -6.43 -7.10 -2.13
C LEU A 658 -6.13 -7.28 -0.63
N LEU A 659 -5.00 -6.77 -0.14
CA LEU A 659 -4.54 -6.90 1.25
C LEU A 659 -4.60 -5.57 2.04
N SER A 660 -5.15 -4.50 1.45
CA SER A 660 -5.24 -3.17 2.09
C SER A 660 -6.47 -3.00 2.99
N ASP A 661 -6.35 -2.22 4.06
CA ASP A 661 -7.46 -1.84 4.96
C ASP A 661 -8.03 -0.44 4.67
N GLN A 662 -7.36 0.32 3.81
CA GLN A 662 -7.73 1.70 3.50
C GLN A 662 -7.98 1.85 2.00
N ALA A 663 -9.03 2.60 1.67
CA ALA A 663 -9.21 3.07 0.32
C ALA A 663 -8.01 3.95 -0.02
N PHE A 664 -7.39 3.69 -1.16
CA PHE A 664 -6.38 4.58 -1.68
C PHE A 664 -7.15 5.69 -2.41
N LEU A 665 -7.31 6.81 -1.72
CA LEU A 665 -8.07 7.94 -2.24
C LEU A 665 -7.31 8.55 -3.42
N ILE A 666 -7.91 8.45 -4.61
CA ILE A 666 -7.75 9.49 -5.62
C ILE A 666 -8.53 10.68 -5.08
N ASP A 667 -7.86 11.63 -4.41
CA ASP A 667 -8.50 12.86 -3.92
C ASP A 667 -8.20 14.01 -4.90
N PRO A 668 -9.22 14.66 -5.49
CA PRO A 668 -10.64 14.47 -5.23
C PRO A 668 -11.25 13.28 -5.98
N LEU A 669 -12.15 12.58 -5.28
CA LEU A 669 -13.00 11.56 -5.85
C LEU A 669 -13.72 12.04 -7.13
N PRO A 670 -14.03 11.14 -8.09
CA PRO A 670 -14.79 11.49 -9.29
C PRO A 670 -16.09 12.19 -8.90
N ASN A 671 -16.47 13.26 -9.60
CA ASN A 671 -17.72 13.96 -9.30
C ASN A 671 -18.92 13.06 -9.68
N GLU A 672 -20.12 13.36 -9.17
CA GLU A 672 -21.29 12.51 -9.41
C GLU A 672 -21.59 12.23 -10.88
N ASN A 673 -21.34 13.19 -11.79
CA ASN A 673 -21.64 13.00 -13.21
C ASN A 673 -20.72 11.97 -13.86
N VAL A 674 -19.47 11.95 -13.45
CA VAL A 674 -18.50 10.96 -13.89
C VAL A 674 -18.82 9.57 -13.34
N ARG A 675 -19.20 9.51 -12.06
CA ARG A 675 -19.66 8.27 -11.44
C ARG A 675 -20.88 7.72 -12.18
N ALA A 676 -21.84 8.57 -12.54
CA ALA A 676 -23.01 8.21 -13.33
C ALA A 676 -22.63 7.73 -14.74
N TYR A 677 -21.72 8.43 -15.41
CA TYR A 677 -21.26 8.05 -16.75
C TYR A 677 -20.56 6.68 -16.76
N LEU A 678 -19.68 6.40 -15.79
CA LEU A 678 -19.09 5.07 -15.63
C LEU A 678 -20.18 4.01 -15.42
N GLY A 679 -21.22 4.34 -14.67
CA GLY A 679 -22.42 3.51 -14.52
C GLY A 679 -23.09 3.16 -15.84
N ASP A 680 -23.36 4.17 -16.68
CA ASP A 680 -23.99 4.02 -17.98
C ASP A 680 -23.13 3.21 -18.96
N VAL A 681 -21.81 3.44 -18.95
CA VAL A 681 -20.84 2.68 -19.74
C VAL A 681 -20.90 1.20 -19.35
N VAL A 682 -20.76 0.88 -18.06
CA VAL A 682 -20.81 -0.50 -17.58
C VAL A 682 -22.15 -1.15 -17.93
N ALA A 683 -23.27 -0.47 -17.70
CA ALA A 683 -24.59 -1.00 -18.05
C ALA A 683 -24.74 -1.29 -19.55
N THR A 684 -24.29 -0.38 -20.41
CA THR A 684 -24.38 -0.53 -21.87
C THR A 684 -23.50 -1.67 -22.37
N HIS A 685 -22.26 -1.73 -21.90
CA HIS A 685 -21.26 -2.69 -22.35
C HIS A 685 -21.57 -4.11 -21.81
N HIS A 686 -22.15 -4.20 -20.62
CA HIS A 686 -22.63 -5.46 -20.06
C HIS A 686 -23.73 -6.08 -20.93
N ASN A 687 -24.67 -5.26 -21.40
CA ASN A 687 -25.74 -5.70 -22.31
C ASN A 687 -25.22 -6.18 -23.68
N LEU A 688 -24.03 -5.71 -24.09
CA LEU A 688 -23.34 -6.16 -25.29
C LEU A 688 -22.47 -7.41 -25.05
N GLY A 689 -22.43 -7.93 -23.82
CA GLY A 689 -21.70 -9.13 -23.42
C GLY A 689 -20.20 -8.89 -23.19
N TRP A 690 -19.79 -7.65 -22.93
CA TRP A 690 -18.39 -7.32 -22.73
C TRP A 690 -17.90 -7.70 -21.32
N SER A 691 -16.61 -8.00 -21.22
CA SER A 691 -15.91 -8.25 -19.96
C SER A 691 -15.35 -6.95 -19.41
N PHE A 692 -15.39 -6.80 -18.08
CA PHE A 692 -14.77 -5.69 -17.37
C PHE A 692 -13.50 -6.11 -16.64
N GLN A 693 -13.02 -7.34 -16.84
CA GLN A 693 -11.88 -7.87 -16.09
C GLN A 693 -10.68 -6.91 -16.08
N GLY A 694 -10.12 -6.66 -14.89
CA GLY A 694 -8.93 -5.84 -14.67
C GLY A 694 -9.13 -4.33 -14.79
N ARG A 695 -10.38 -3.83 -14.86
CA ARG A 695 -10.67 -2.40 -15.07
C ARG A 695 -10.79 -1.63 -13.76
N ASP A 696 -10.47 -0.33 -13.83
CA ASP A 696 -10.75 0.62 -12.75
C ASP A 696 -12.14 1.25 -12.92
N LEU A 697 -12.97 1.06 -11.91
CA LEU A 697 -14.35 1.52 -11.79
C LEU A 697 -14.53 2.25 -10.43
N THR A 698 -13.46 2.84 -9.90
CA THR A 698 -13.46 3.56 -8.64
C THR A 698 -14.53 4.66 -8.63
N GLY A 699 -15.42 4.60 -7.63
CA GLY A 699 -16.51 5.54 -7.45
C GLY A 699 -17.71 5.36 -8.38
N ALA A 700 -17.70 4.39 -9.30
CA ALA A 700 -18.77 4.22 -10.28
C ALA A 700 -20.16 4.11 -9.62
N ASN A 701 -21.15 4.78 -10.20
CA ASN A 701 -22.55 4.69 -9.76
C ASN A 701 -23.25 3.57 -10.53
N LEU A 702 -23.32 2.41 -9.92
CA LEU A 702 -23.93 1.18 -10.43
C LEU A 702 -25.20 0.83 -9.66
N LYS A 703 -25.82 1.82 -9.04
CA LYS A 703 -26.98 1.67 -8.17
C LYS A 703 -28.15 1.03 -8.93
N GLY A 704 -28.62 -0.11 -8.43
CA GLY A 704 -29.73 -0.85 -9.03
C GLY A 704 -29.46 -1.42 -10.42
N ALA A 705 -28.21 -1.40 -10.89
CA ALA A 705 -27.86 -1.88 -12.22
C ALA A 705 -28.07 -3.40 -12.34
N ASP A 706 -28.50 -3.86 -13.52
CA ASP A 706 -28.54 -5.28 -13.86
C ASP A 706 -27.16 -5.70 -14.39
N LEU A 707 -26.42 -6.44 -13.57
CA LEU A 707 -25.04 -6.87 -13.79
C LEU A 707 -24.90 -8.38 -13.59
N ARG A 708 -25.97 -9.12 -13.88
CA ARG A 708 -25.99 -10.58 -13.71
C ARG A 708 -24.98 -11.22 -14.64
N HIS A 709 -24.20 -12.16 -14.12
CA HIS A 709 -23.11 -12.81 -14.87
C HIS A 709 -22.01 -11.86 -15.36
N ALA A 710 -22.00 -10.59 -14.91
CA ALA A 710 -20.93 -9.66 -15.28
C ALA A 710 -19.58 -10.20 -14.83
N ASP A 711 -18.57 -9.99 -15.68
CA ASP A 711 -17.21 -10.41 -15.42
C ASP A 711 -16.40 -9.22 -14.92
N PHE A 712 -16.28 -9.11 -13.60
CA PHE A 712 -15.54 -8.07 -12.89
C PHE A 712 -14.24 -8.59 -12.28
N ARG A 713 -13.75 -9.77 -12.68
CA ARG A 713 -12.53 -10.34 -12.10
C ARG A 713 -11.40 -9.31 -12.11
N ASP A 714 -10.66 -9.22 -11.02
CA ASP A 714 -9.53 -8.30 -10.90
C ASP A 714 -9.87 -6.80 -11.06
N CYS A 715 -11.14 -6.40 -10.93
CA CYS A 715 -11.52 -4.97 -11.02
C CYS A 715 -11.21 -4.19 -9.74
N ASN A 716 -10.92 -2.90 -9.92
CA ASN A 716 -10.95 -1.92 -8.85
C ASN A 716 -12.34 -1.26 -8.78
N LEU A 717 -13.08 -1.49 -7.70
CA LEU A 717 -14.43 -0.99 -7.43
C LEU A 717 -14.48 -0.18 -6.12
N GLN A 718 -13.35 0.40 -5.71
CA GLN A 718 -13.28 1.22 -4.51
C GLN A 718 -14.33 2.32 -4.55
N LEU A 719 -15.04 2.54 -3.45
CA LEU A 719 -16.02 3.63 -3.30
C LEU A 719 -17.20 3.60 -4.31
N ALA A 720 -17.37 2.53 -5.09
CA ALA A 720 -18.47 2.39 -6.03
C ALA A 720 -19.82 2.25 -5.31
N ASP A 721 -20.88 2.84 -5.88
CA ASP A 721 -22.25 2.65 -5.40
C ASP A 721 -22.91 1.51 -6.18
N LEU A 722 -22.91 0.32 -5.60
CA LEU A 722 -23.58 -0.90 -6.08
C LEU A 722 -24.88 -1.17 -5.30
N SER A 723 -25.45 -0.16 -4.61
CA SER A 723 -26.62 -0.38 -3.77
C SER A 723 -27.82 -0.87 -4.59
N GLY A 724 -28.41 -1.99 -4.16
CA GLY A 724 -29.51 -2.64 -4.84
C GLY A 724 -29.17 -3.24 -6.22
N ALA A 725 -27.91 -3.27 -6.65
CA ALA A 725 -27.50 -3.86 -7.93
C ALA A 725 -27.77 -5.37 -7.96
N ASP A 726 -28.08 -5.89 -9.15
CA ASP A 726 -28.28 -7.31 -9.40
C ASP A 726 -26.99 -7.93 -9.95
N LEU A 727 -26.18 -8.50 -9.06
CA LEU A 727 -24.89 -9.13 -9.31
C LEU A 727 -24.97 -10.67 -9.26
N ARG A 728 -26.15 -11.25 -9.46
CA ARG A 728 -26.31 -12.71 -9.37
C ARG A 728 -25.41 -13.39 -10.39
N HIS A 729 -24.65 -14.38 -9.92
CA HIS A 729 -23.65 -15.10 -10.71
C HIS A 729 -22.54 -14.22 -11.33
N ALA A 730 -22.37 -12.98 -10.88
CA ALA A 730 -21.24 -12.16 -11.30
C ALA A 730 -19.93 -12.76 -10.78
N LYS A 731 -18.87 -12.58 -11.57
CA LYS A 731 -17.51 -12.99 -11.18
C LYS A 731 -16.80 -11.77 -10.61
N LEU A 732 -16.62 -11.75 -9.31
CA LEU A 732 -15.97 -10.70 -8.53
C LEU A 732 -14.68 -11.23 -7.88
N THR A 733 -14.10 -12.30 -8.44
CA THR A 733 -12.88 -12.91 -7.94
C THR A 733 -11.77 -11.86 -7.93
N ARG A 734 -11.10 -11.71 -6.80
CA ARG A 734 -10.05 -10.72 -6.58
C ARG A 734 -10.54 -9.30 -6.91
N CYS A 735 -11.78 -8.91 -6.60
CA CYS A 735 -12.14 -7.48 -6.73
C CYS A 735 -11.66 -6.66 -5.53
N VAL A 736 -11.30 -5.40 -5.77
CA VAL A 736 -11.05 -4.41 -4.71
C VAL A 736 -12.34 -3.61 -4.47
N LEU A 737 -13.05 -3.88 -3.37
CA LEU A 737 -14.35 -3.28 -3.01
C LEU A 737 -14.25 -2.37 -1.76
N ILE A 738 -13.08 -1.78 -1.52
CA ILE A 738 -12.82 -1.00 -0.31
C ILE A 738 -13.77 0.21 -0.27
N GLU A 739 -14.49 0.38 0.84
CA GLU A 739 -15.50 1.43 1.04
C GLU A 739 -16.64 1.46 0.00
N ALA A 740 -16.85 0.38 -0.77
CA ALA A 740 -17.95 0.27 -1.73
C ALA A 740 -19.31 0.11 -1.01
N ASN A 741 -20.38 0.67 -1.60
CA ASN A 741 -21.74 0.53 -1.10
C ASN A 741 -22.47 -0.59 -1.85
N LEU A 742 -22.67 -1.74 -1.21
CA LEU A 742 -23.43 -2.89 -1.73
C LEU A 742 -24.73 -3.12 -0.96
N GLN A 743 -25.27 -2.09 -0.31
CA GLN A 743 -26.48 -2.20 0.50
C GLN A 743 -27.64 -2.78 -0.34
N GLY A 744 -28.25 -3.87 0.11
CA GLY A 744 -29.37 -4.52 -0.56
C GLY A 744 -29.05 -5.17 -1.91
N ALA A 745 -27.79 -5.29 -2.31
CA ALA A 745 -27.39 -5.92 -3.57
C ALA A 745 -27.76 -7.43 -3.60
N LEU A 746 -27.98 -7.96 -4.81
CA LEU A 746 -28.26 -9.37 -5.05
C LEU A 746 -27.02 -10.09 -5.59
N LEU A 747 -26.39 -10.91 -4.77
CA LEU A 747 -25.13 -11.63 -4.98
C LEU A 747 -25.34 -13.16 -5.03
N ASP A 748 -26.55 -13.64 -5.31
CA ASP A 748 -26.83 -15.08 -5.34
C ASP A 748 -25.90 -15.78 -6.35
N GLY A 749 -25.13 -16.76 -5.86
CA GLY A 749 -24.14 -17.49 -6.64
C GLY A 749 -22.99 -16.64 -7.20
N ALA A 750 -22.79 -15.40 -6.73
CA ALA A 750 -21.64 -14.59 -7.10
C ALA A 750 -20.36 -15.15 -6.49
N ASP A 751 -19.24 -14.96 -7.19
CA ASP A 751 -17.92 -15.40 -6.74
C ASP A 751 -17.09 -14.20 -6.29
N LEU A 752 -16.91 -14.01 -4.98
CA LEU A 752 -16.07 -12.97 -4.38
C LEU A 752 -14.76 -13.54 -3.82
N THR A 753 -14.32 -14.70 -4.31
CA THR A 753 -13.07 -15.34 -3.86
C THR A 753 -11.90 -14.36 -3.92
N GLU A 754 -11.13 -14.24 -2.85
CA GLU A 754 -9.97 -13.34 -2.68
C GLU A 754 -10.30 -11.84 -2.81
N ALA A 755 -11.57 -11.44 -2.81
CA ALA A 755 -11.93 -10.02 -2.86
C ALA A 755 -11.61 -9.29 -1.54
N ASN A 756 -11.33 -7.99 -1.64
CA ASN A 756 -11.16 -7.10 -0.50
C ASN A 756 -12.43 -6.30 -0.23
N LEU A 757 -13.05 -6.55 0.91
CA LEU A 757 -14.32 -5.95 1.36
C LEU A 757 -14.13 -4.95 2.52
N SER A 758 -12.90 -4.48 2.75
CA SER A 758 -12.60 -3.54 3.84
C SER A 758 -13.52 -2.32 3.79
N LYS A 759 -14.23 -2.08 4.91
CA LYS A 759 -15.19 -0.98 5.10
C LYS A 759 -16.35 -0.94 4.10
N ALA A 760 -16.58 -1.99 3.32
CA ALA A 760 -17.72 -2.07 2.43
C ALA A 760 -19.04 -2.15 3.23
N GLN A 761 -20.14 -1.73 2.61
CA GLN A 761 -21.47 -1.76 3.20
C GLN A 761 -22.34 -2.82 2.51
N LEU A 762 -22.68 -3.89 3.22
CA LEU A 762 -23.48 -5.04 2.77
C LEU A 762 -24.80 -5.18 3.56
N ASP A 763 -25.25 -4.13 4.24
CA ASP A 763 -26.53 -4.10 4.94
C ASP A 763 -27.66 -4.68 4.05
N ASP A 764 -28.42 -5.64 4.59
CA ASP A 764 -29.58 -6.26 3.93
C ASP A 764 -29.30 -6.91 2.55
N ALA A 765 -28.03 -7.13 2.17
CA ALA A 765 -27.67 -7.81 0.92
C ALA A 765 -28.09 -9.29 0.93
N HIS A 766 -28.33 -9.87 -0.25
CA HIS A 766 -28.67 -11.28 -0.42
C HIS A 766 -27.60 -11.99 -1.25
N GLY A 767 -27.15 -13.17 -0.83
CA GLY A 767 -26.01 -13.84 -1.45
C GLY A 767 -26.06 -15.35 -1.27
N LYS A 768 -27.16 -15.98 -1.66
CA LYS A 768 -27.30 -17.43 -1.51
C LYS A 768 -26.23 -18.15 -2.32
N GLY A 769 -25.44 -19.01 -1.67
CA GLY A 769 -24.41 -19.80 -2.34
C GLY A 769 -23.22 -18.99 -2.87
N CYS A 770 -23.04 -17.74 -2.43
CA CYS A 770 -21.90 -16.94 -2.85
C CYS A 770 -20.59 -17.52 -2.32
N GLN A 771 -19.50 -17.28 -3.04
CA GLN A 771 -18.16 -17.70 -2.63
C GLN A 771 -17.46 -16.52 -1.93
N LEU A 772 -17.03 -16.73 -0.70
CA LEU A 772 -16.28 -15.79 0.15
C LEU A 772 -15.00 -16.47 0.66
N ILE A 773 -14.28 -17.08 -0.27
CA ILE A 773 -13.04 -17.83 0.01
C ILE A 773 -11.88 -16.83 0.04
N SER A 774 -11.08 -16.84 1.09
CA SER A 774 -9.89 -16.02 1.28
C SER A 774 -10.14 -14.52 1.13
N CYS A 775 -11.36 -14.05 1.41
CA CYS A 775 -11.67 -12.63 1.39
C CYS A 775 -11.04 -11.90 2.57
N HIS A 776 -10.56 -10.68 2.32
CA HIS A 776 -10.04 -9.77 3.32
C HIS A 776 -11.11 -8.75 3.72
N ALA A 777 -11.27 -8.45 5.01
CA ALA A 777 -12.20 -7.41 5.45
C ALA A 777 -11.80 -6.78 6.80
N MET A 778 -11.51 -5.48 6.77
CA MET A 778 -11.39 -4.64 7.97
C MET A 778 -12.56 -3.66 8.02
N GLY A 779 -13.33 -3.60 9.11
CA GLY A 779 -14.40 -2.63 9.28
C GLY A 779 -15.64 -2.86 8.39
N LEU A 780 -15.83 -4.05 7.82
CA LEU A 780 -17.00 -4.39 6.99
C LEU A 780 -18.30 -4.26 7.79
N VAL A 781 -19.35 -3.72 7.18
CA VAL A 781 -20.70 -3.62 7.77
C VAL A 781 -21.66 -4.49 6.97
N ALA A 782 -22.11 -5.62 7.53
CA ALA A 782 -22.98 -6.60 6.85
C ALA A 782 -24.22 -6.96 7.69
N ARG A 783 -24.84 -5.98 8.34
CA ARG A 783 -25.97 -6.22 9.24
C ARG A 783 -27.17 -6.76 8.47
N ARG A 784 -27.81 -7.80 9.01
CA ARG A 784 -28.99 -8.49 8.43
C ARG A 784 -28.77 -9.02 6.99
N ALA A 785 -27.54 -9.06 6.48
CA ALA A 785 -27.23 -9.67 5.20
C ALA A 785 -27.58 -11.17 5.25
N LYS A 786 -28.11 -11.73 4.16
CA LYS A 786 -28.53 -13.14 4.11
C LYS A 786 -27.76 -13.89 3.04
N PHE A 787 -26.75 -14.62 3.47
CA PHE A 787 -25.85 -15.41 2.65
C PHE A 787 -25.99 -16.91 2.97
N PRO A 788 -27.21 -17.50 2.86
CA PRO A 788 -27.37 -18.92 3.13
C PRO A 788 -26.58 -19.74 2.11
N GLN A 789 -26.03 -20.87 2.52
CA GLN A 789 -25.22 -21.76 1.69
C GLN A 789 -23.93 -21.11 1.16
N ALA A 790 -23.53 -19.95 1.69
CA ALA A 790 -22.27 -19.32 1.31
C ALA A 790 -21.07 -20.16 1.75
N ASN A 791 -19.97 -19.98 1.04
CA ASN A 791 -18.72 -20.69 1.30
C ASN A 791 -17.67 -19.70 1.82
N LEU A 792 -17.35 -19.80 3.10
CA LEU A 792 -16.37 -18.97 3.80
C LEU A 792 -15.17 -19.84 4.16
N GLN A 793 -14.02 -19.60 3.53
CA GLN A 793 -12.81 -20.38 3.85
C GLN A 793 -11.58 -19.48 3.94
N GLY A 794 -10.72 -19.66 4.94
CA GLY A 794 -9.39 -19.03 4.96
C GLY A 794 -9.37 -17.50 5.03
N GLY A 795 -10.47 -16.86 5.45
CA GLY A 795 -10.58 -15.40 5.55
C GLY A 795 -10.31 -14.89 6.97
N VAL A 796 -9.84 -13.65 7.06
CA VAL A 796 -9.61 -12.94 8.33
C VAL A 796 -10.39 -11.64 8.32
N TRP A 797 -11.39 -11.53 9.18
CA TRP A 797 -12.24 -10.35 9.29
C TRP A 797 -12.01 -9.65 10.63
N MET A 798 -11.76 -8.35 10.58
CA MET A 798 -11.38 -7.55 11.74
C MET A 798 -12.30 -6.35 11.90
N GLU A 799 -12.71 -6.06 13.14
CA GLU A 799 -13.49 -4.86 13.49
C GLU A 799 -14.80 -4.71 12.68
N CYS A 800 -15.41 -5.83 12.28
CA CYS A 800 -16.60 -5.86 11.45
C CYS A 800 -17.91 -5.81 12.28
N ASP A 801 -18.99 -5.37 11.64
CA ASP A 801 -20.36 -5.42 12.18
C ASP A 801 -21.23 -6.39 11.38
N LEU A 802 -21.46 -7.58 11.93
CA LEU A 802 -22.23 -8.68 11.33
C LEU A 802 -23.55 -8.92 12.07
N GLU A 803 -24.11 -7.89 12.73
CA GLU A 803 -25.33 -8.05 13.53
C GLU A 803 -26.49 -8.61 12.68
N GLY A 804 -27.04 -9.76 13.10
CA GLY A 804 -28.18 -10.41 12.48
C GLY A 804 -27.87 -11.07 11.13
N MET A 805 -26.61 -11.21 10.74
CA MET A 805 -26.21 -11.86 9.49
C MET A 805 -26.69 -13.33 9.46
N ASP A 806 -27.26 -13.75 8.34
CA ASP A 806 -27.80 -15.09 8.14
C ASP A 806 -26.86 -15.90 7.23
N LEU A 807 -26.17 -16.87 7.83
CA LEU A 807 -25.24 -17.81 7.20
C LEU A 807 -25.78 -19.25 7.29
N GLN A 808 -27.10 -19.43 7.23
CA GLN A 808 -27.72 -20.75 7.26
C GLN A 808 -27.11 -21.68 6.20
N ALA A 809 -26.77 -22.91 6.59
CA ALA A 809 -26.20 -23.95 5.73
C ALA A 809 -24.87 -23.54 5.06
N ALA A 810 -24.18 -22.52 5.58
CA ALA A 810 -22.88 -22.12 5.09
C ALA A 810 -21.80 -23.17 5.37
N VAL A 811 -20.76 -23.16 4.56
CA VAL A 811 -19.52 -23.89 4.81
C VAL A 811 -18.50 -22.90 5.34
N ILE A 812 -17.99 -23.14 6.54
CA ILE A 812 -17.00 -22.29 7.23
C ILE A 812 -15.77 -23.12 7.57
N LYS A 813 -14.63 -22.77 7.00
CA LYS A 813 -13.37 -23.49 7.21
C LYS A 813 -12.20 -22.54 7.43
N ASP A 814 -11.48 -22.74 8.53
CA ASP A 814 -10.29 -21.97 8.90
C ASP A 814 -10.50 -20.44 8.72
N PHE A 815 -11.57 -19.93 9.33
CA PHE A 815 -12.01 -18.54 9.21
C PHE A 815 -11.90 -17.83 10.57
N ASP A 816 -11.35 -16.63 10.59
CA ASP A 816 -11.07 -15.91 11.84
C ASP A 816 -11.80 -14.56 11.90
N LEU A 817 -12.46 -14.32 13.03
CA LEU A 817 -13.13 -13.07 13.36
C LEU A 817 -12.42 -12.40 14.55
N PHE A 818 -11.95 -11.16 14.38
CA PHE A 818 -11.30 -10.37 15.42
C PHE A 818 -12.11 -9.11 15.71
N LYS A 819 -12.38 -8.79 16.99
CA LYS A 819 -13.07 -7.54 17.39
C LYS A 819 -14.40 -7.29 16.67
N THR A 820 -15.09 -8.36 16.32
CA THR A 820 -16.27 -8.33 15.44
C THR A 820 -17.57 -8.48 16.25
N SER A 821 -18.61 -7.72 15.88
CA SER A 821 -19.97 -7.90 16.40
C SER A 821 -20.69 -9.01 15.61
N ILE A 822 -21.16 -10.06 16.30
CA ILE A 822 -21.92 -11.17 15.69
C ILE A 822 -23.26 -11.41 16.39
N LYS A 823 -23.82 -10.37 17.00
CA LYS A 823 -25.09 -10.43 17.71
C LYS A 823 -26.22 -10.90 16.77
N GLY A 824 -26.95 -11.94 17.14
CA GLY A 824 -28.07 -12.48 16.37
C GLY A 824 -27.67 -13.20 15.08
N MET A 825 -26.39 -13.50 14.88
CA MET A 825 -25.91 -14.23 13.70
C MET A 825 -26.51 -15.65 13.66
N ARG A 826 -26.85 -16.13 12.46
CA ARG A 826 -27.43 -17.47 12.26
C ARG A 826 -26.49 -18.36 11.47
N LEU A 827 -26.21 -19.53 12.01
CA LEU A 827 -25.34 -20.58 11.49
C LEU A 827 -26.06 -21.94 11.49
N ASN A 828 -27.39 -21.92 11.40
CA ASN A 828 -28.21 -23.13 11.40
C ASN A 828 -27.81 -24.00 10.22
N ASP A 829 -27.74 -25.33 10.41
CA ASP A 829 -27.37 -26.29 9.38
C ASP A 829 -25.96 -26.09 8.77
N ALA A 830 -25.13 -25.20 9.32
CA ALA A 830 -23.80 -24.89 8.79
C ALA A 830 -22.77 -25.99 9.07
N HIS A 831 -21.76 -26.09 8.21
CA HIS A 831 -20.58 -26.93 8.45
C HIS A 831 -19.41 -26.04 8.85
N ILE A 832 -18.92 -26.18 10.08
CA ILE A 832 -17.87 -25.37 10.68
C ILE A 832 -16.66 -26.26 11.01
N SER A 833 -15.63 -26.23 10.17
CA SER A 833 -14.39 -26.99 10.38
C SER A 833 -13.20 -26.15 10.83
N GLY A 834 -13.45 -24.89 11.17
CA GLY A 834 -12.47 -23.96 11.72
C GLY A 834 -13.06 -22.56 11.75
N LEU A 835 -13.58 -22.13 12.89
CA LEU A 835 -14.03 -20.76 13.10
C LEU A 835 -13.47 -20.26 14.44
N SER A 836 -12.63 -19.23 14.40
CA SER A 836 -12.10 -18.59 15.58
C SER A 836 -12.74 -17.22 15.77
N ILE A 837 -13.03 -16.86 17.02
CA ILE A 837 -13.60 -15.56 17.36
C ILE A 837 -12.78 -15.00 18.51
N PHE A 838 -12.12 -13.87 18.29
CA PHE A 838 -11.22 -13.23 19.25
C PHE A 838 -11.71 -11.84 19.60
N GLU A 839 -12.07 -11.62 20.87
CA GLU A 839 -12.59 -10.35 21.40
C GLU A 839 -13.84 -9.90 20.63
N GLY A 840 -15.03 -10.01 21.21
CA GLY A 840 -16.25 -9.65 20.48
C GLY A 840 -17.53 -9.77 21.28
N GLU A 841 -18.62 -9.31 20.67
CA GLU A 841 -19.96 -9.39 21.22
C GLU A 841 -20.80 -10.41 20.44
N ALA A 842 -21.25 -11.44 21.14
CA ALA A 842 -21.96 -12.55 20.52
C ALA A 842 -23.14 -12.98 21.40
N SER A 843 -24.25 -12.27 21.27
CA SER A 843 -25.52 -12.69 21.86
C SER A 843 -26.42 -13.31 20.80
N CYS A 844 -27.25 -14.28 21.20
CA CYS A 844 -28.27 -14.89 20.32
C CYS A 844 -27.72 -15.59 19.07
N LEU A 845 -26.56 -16.25 19.16
CA LEU A 845 -26.02 -17.08 18.07
C LEU A 845 -26.86 -18.36 17.93
N ASP A 846 -27.25 -18.68 16.70
CA ASP A 846 -27.99 -19.91 16.39
C ASP A 846 -27.12 -20.89 15.57
N LEU A 847 -26.83 -22.05 16.14
CA LEU A 847 -26.03 -23.15 15.60
C LEU A 847 -26.91 -24.41 15.45
N THR A 848 -28.23 -24.27 15.38
CA THR A 848 -29.15 -25.40 15.29
C THR A 848 -28.79 -26.30 14.10
N ASN A 849 -28.66 -27.61 14.33
CA ASN A 849 -28.23 -28.64 13.37
C ASN A 849 -26.83 -28.45 12.75
N ALA A 850 -26.00 -27.53 13.24
CA ALA A 850 -24.67 -27.31 12.69
C ALA A 850 -23.73 -28.51 12.94
N TYR A 851 -22.79 -28.75 12.02
CA TYR A 851 -21.69 -29.71 12.17
C TYR A 851 -20.39 -28.96 12.47
N ILE A 852 -19.78 -29.20 13.62
CA ILE A 852 -18.70 -28.37 14.18
C ILE A 852 -17.52 -29.26 14.57
N THR A 853 -16.37 -29.12 13.92
CA THR A 853 -15.15 -29.86 14.28
C THR A 853 -14.07 -28.99 14.92
N LYS A 854 -14.11 -27.68 14.67
CA LYS A 854 -13.18 -26.71 15.28
C LYS A 854 -13.86 -25.36 15.41
N PHE A 855 -14.09 -24.95 16.66
CA PHE A 855 -14.71 -23.68 17.02
C PHE A 855 -14.05 -23.12 18.26
N SER A 856 -13.49 -21.91 18.16
CA SER A 856 -12.59 -21.33 19.17
C SER A 856 -13.00 -19.91 19.56
N PRO A 857 -13.97 -19.74 20.47
CA PRO A 857 -14.29 -18.43 21.03
C PRO A 857 -13.28 -18.06 22.14
N THR A 858 -12.66 -16.88 22.03
CA THR A 858 -11.67 -16.36 22.98
C THR A 858 -12.02 -14.93 23.38
N LYS A 859 -12.16 -14.66 24.69
CA LYS A 859 -12.55 -13.34 25.22
C LYS A 859 -13.85 -12.77 24.59
N VAL A 860 -14.79 -13.65 24.25
CA VAL A 860 -16.11 -13.26 23.73
C VAL A 860 -17.12 -13.41 24.86
N THR A 861 -18.06 -12.47 24.98
CA THR A 861 -19.19 -12.63 25.91
C THR A 861 -20.32 -13.33 25.18
N LEU A 862 -20.61 -14.60 25.54
CA LEU A 862 -21.65 -15.40 24.92
C LEU A 862 -22.91 -15.47 25.78
N THR A 863 -24.05 -15.02 25.25
CA THR A 863 -25.34 -15.15 25.95
C THR A 863 -26.43 -15.61 24.99
N ASN A 864 -27.34 -16.46 25.47
CA ASN A 864 -28.52 -16.94 24.75
C ASN A 864 -28.21 -17.71 23.44
N TRP A 865 -27.23 -18.61 23.47
CA TRP A 865 -26.87 -19.41 22.31
C TRP A 865 -27.79 -20.63 22.14
N ILE A 866 -28.07 -20.97 20.89
CA ILE A 866 -28.87 -22.14 20.52
C ILE A 866 -28.00 -23.07 19.68
N ALA A 867 -27.93 -24.35 20.02
CA ALA A 867 -27.15 -25.38 19.33
C ALA A 867 -27.93 -26.70 19.30
N ASN A 868 -29.25 -26.62 19.13
CA ASN A 868 -30.10 -27.81 19.14
C ASN A 868 -29.71 -28.76 18.00
N ASN A 869 -29.57 -30.05 18.31
CA ASN A 869 -29.14 -31.11 17.39
C ASN A 869 -27.79 -30.87 16.69
N ALA A 870 -27.00 -29.88 17.14
CA ALA A 870 -25.67 -29.65 16.60
C ALA A 870 -24.75 -30.85 16.89
N ILE A 871 -23.81 -31.10 16.00
CA ILE A 871 -22.79 -32.13 16.15
C ILE A 871 -21.46 -31.44 16.42
N PHE A 872 -20.88 -31.68 17.58
CA PHE A 872 -19.57 -31.23 17.99
C PHE A 872 -18.58 -32.39 17.91
N GLU A 873 -17.44 -32.18 17.27
CA GLU A 873 -16.34 -33.14 17.19
C GLU A 873 -15.09 -32.58 17.86
N ASN A 874 -14.57 -33.27 18.89
CA ASN A 874 -13.40 -32.84 19.67
C ASN A 874 -13.47 -31.38 20.19
N PHE A 875 -14.66 -30.94 20.58
CA PHE A 875 -14.92 -29.58 21.08
C PHE A 875 -14.41 -29.42 22.52
N ALA A 876 -13.36 -28.61 22.71
CA ALA A 876 -12.65 -28.51 23.99
C ALA A 876 -12.44 -27.05 24.49
N PRO A 877 -13.49 -26.24 24.67
CA PRO A 877 -13.35 -24.97 25.37
C PRO A 877 -12.95 -25.20 26.84
N SER A 878 -12.13 -24.29 27.39
CA SER A 878 -11.71 -24.34 28.80
C SER A 878 -11.94 -22.98 29.46
N GLY A 879 -12.53 -22.99 30.66
CA GLY A 879 -12.75 -21.77 31.47
C GLY A 879 -13.77 -20.78 30.89
N PHE A 880 -14.53 -21.18 29.87
CA PHE A 880 -15.42 -20.31 29.11
C PHE A 880 -16.86 -20.27 29.68
N ASP A 881 -17.56 -19.15 29.53
CA ASP A 881 -18.95 -18.99 29.97
C ASP A 881 -19.98 -19.34 28.88
N PHE A 882 -20.74 -20.40 29.13
CA PHE A 882 -21.83 -20.94 28.33
C PHE A 882 -23.16 -20.91 29.10
N SER A 883 -23.33 -19.97 30.03
CA SER A 883 -24.56 -19.83 30.79
C SER A 883 -25.77 -19.64 29.86
N GLY A 884 -26.83 -20.41 30.10
CA GLY A 884 -28.05 -20.38 29.29
C GLY A 884 -27.94 -21.00 27.89
N LEU A 885 -26.86 -21.72 27.56
CA LEU A 885 -26.73 -22.45 26.30
C LEU A 885 -27.89 -23.44 26.10
N ILE A 886 -28.53 -23.44 24.93
CA ILE A 886 -29.61 -24.37 24.58
C ILE A 886 -29.11 -25.37 23.54
N ALA A 887 -28.67 -26.56 23.97
CA ALA A 887 -28.08 -27.61 23.14
C ALA A 887 -28.88 -28.93 23.20
N LYS A 888 -30.20 -28.85 23.01
CA LYS A 888 -31.09 -30.03 23.08
C LYS A 888 -30.78 -30.99 21.95
N GLY A 889 -30.63 -32.28 22.25
CA GLY A 889 -30.35 -33.31 21.24
C GLY A 889 -28.97 -33.19 20.57
N ALA A 890 -28.11 -32.28 21.04
CA ALA A 890 -26.76 -32.10 20.49
C ALA A 890 -25.91 -33.37 20.69
N LYS A 891 -24.95 -33.59 19.81
CA LYS A 891 -24.07 -34.77 19.84
C LYS A 891 -22.63 -34.35 19.96
N PHE A 892 -21.92 -34.88 20.95
CA PHE A 892 -20.50 -34.65 21.17
C PHE A 892 -19.76 -35.95 20.83
N THR A 893 -19.04 -35.92 19.72
CA THR A 893 -18.41 -37.08 19.09
C THR A 893 -16.89 -36.93 19.11
N GLY A 894 -16.16 -38.05 19.18
CA GLY A 894 -14.70 -38.02 19.34
C GLY A 894 -14.24 -38.00 20.81
N LYS A 895 -12.94 -38.22 21.03
CA LYS A 895 -12.35 -38.41 22.37
C LYS A 895 -11.93 -37.11 23.05
N GLY A 896 -11.89 -36.01 22.32
CA GLY A 896 -11.36 -34.73 22.81
C GLY A 896 -12.39 -33.78 23.43
N ASN A 897 -13.68 -34.15 23.51
CA ASN A 897 -14.70 -33.20 23.98
C ASN A 897 -14.55 -32.85 25.47
N SER A 898 -14.46 -31.56 25.77
CA SER A 898 -14.25 -31.04 27.12
C SER A 898 -14.94 -29.70 27.33
N PHE A 899 -15.54 -29.55 28.51
CA PHE A 899 -16.03 -28.32 29.12
C PHE A 899 -15.30 -28.10 30.47
N HIS A 900 -14.02 -28.50 30.56
CA HIS A 900 -13.23 -28.37 31.77
C HIS A 900 -13.23 -26.92 32.27
N GLU A 901 -13.52 -26.72 33.56
CA GLU A 901 -13.55 -25.39 34.20
C GLU A 901 -14.55 -24.38 33.57
N CYS A 902 -15.43 -24.79 32.66
CA CYS A 902 -16.45 -23.91 32.05
C CYS A 902 -17.58 -23.54 33.01
N ILE A 903 -18.25 -22.42 32.71
CA ILE A 903 -19.51 -21.99 33.35
C ILE A 903 -20.66 -22.41 32.43
N LEU A 904 -21.64 -23.15 32.95
CA LEU A 904 -22.74 -23.78 32.22
C LEU A 904 -24.07 -23.57 32.98
N ILE A 905 -24.19 -22.44 33.69
CA ILE A 905 -25.32 -22.21 34.59
C ILE A 905 -26.62 -22.15 33.77
N GLY A 906 -27.60 -22.98 34.14
CA GLY A 906 -28.89 -23.02 33.47
C GLY A 906 -28.86 -23.54 32.02
N ALA A 907 -27.76 -24.14 31.57
CA ALA A 907 -27.67 -24.70 30.22
C ALA A 907 -28.65 -25.89 30.01
N ASP A 908 -29.16 -26.07 28.80
CA ASP A 908 -30.17 -27.08 28.45
C ASP A 908 -29.62 -28.10 27.44
N PHE A 909 -29.23 -29.26 27.95
CA PHE A 909 -28.67 -30.41 27.23
C PHE A 909 -29.67 -31.58 27.11
N ARG A 910 -30.98 -31.32 27.16
CA ARG A 910 -31.99 -32.39 27.10
C ARG A 910 -31.79 -33.29 25.90
N GLY A 911 -31.70 -34.60 26.14
CA GLY A 911 -31.51 -35.62 25.09
C GLY A 911 -30.16 -35.57 24.37
N ALA A 912 -29.18 -34.79 24.84
CA ALA A 912 -27.87 -34.71 24.20
C ALA A 912 -27.06 -36.02 24.35
N MET A 913 -26.18 -36.31 23.40
CA MET A 913 -25.22 -37.41 23.46
C MET A 913 -23.84 -36.86 23.86
N MET A 914 -23.44 -37.06 25.11
CA MET A 914 -22.26 -36.50 25.77
C MET A 914 -21.39 -37.60 26.40
N ASP A 915 -21.28 -38.75 25.74
CA ASP A 915 -20.50 -39.89 26.24
C ASP A 915 -19.00 -39.54 26.32
N GLY A 916 -18.39 -39.79 27.48
CA GLY A 916 -16.96 -39.54 27.73
C GLY A 916 -16.56 -38.07 27.82
N VAL A 917 -17.49 -37.13 27.75
CA VAL A 917 -17.19 -35.68 27.83
C VAL A 917 -16.59 -35.33 29.19
N ASP A 918 -15.58 -34.46 29.19
CA ASP A 918 -14.99 -33.92 30.41
C ASP A 918 -15.71 -32.64 30.87
N LEU A 919 -16.49 -32.74 31.95
CA LEU A 919 -17.15 -31.63 32.64
C LEU A 919 -16.46 -31.32 33.98
N SER A 920 -15.24 -31.79 34.20
CA SER A 920 -14.59 -31.65 35.50
C SER A 920 -14.32 -30.20 35.89
N LYS A 921 -14.49 -29.91 37.18
CA LYS A 921 -14.39 -28.56 37.77
C LYS A 921 -15.31 -27.48 37.16
N SER A 922 -16.22 -27.84 36.25
CA SER A 922 -17.17 -26.90 35.66
C SER A 922 -18.22 -26.45 36.68
N ASN A 923 -18.85 -25.30 36.42
CA ASN A 923 -20.05 -24.87 37.12
C ASN A 923 -21.28 -25.01 36.23
N ALA A 924 -21.92 -26.17 36.27
CA ALA A 924 -23.14 -26.46 35.52
C ALA A 924 -24.41 -26.40 36.38
N SER A 925 -24.40 -25.63 37.48
CA SER A 925 -25.56 -25.53 38.36
C SER A 925 -26.84 -25.12 37.60
N GLN A 926 -27.98 -25.68 38.00
CA GLN A 926 -29.29 -25.49 37.35
C GLN A 926 -29.38 -25.99 35.89
N ALA A 927 -28.36 -26.67 35.37
CA ALA A 927 -28.41 -27.20 34.01
C ALA A 927 -29.38 -28.39 33.87
N ASN A 928 -29.92 -28.59 32.68
CA ASN A 928 -30.89 -29.61 32.35
C ASN A 928 -30.31 -30.67 31.42
N PHE A 929 -30.03 -31.85 31.96
CA PHE A 929 -29.51 -33.04 31.27
C PHE A 929 -30.58 -34.14 31.12
N ALA A 930 -31.88 -33.83 31.25
CA ALA A 930 -32.91 -34.86 31.23
C ALA A 930 -32.86 -35.69 29.92
N GLY A 931 -32.82 -37.00 30.05
CA GLY A 931 -32.71 -37.96 28.94
C GLY A 931 -31.38 -37.93 28.17
N ALA A 932 -30.37 -37.18 28.61
CA ALA A 932 -29.06 -37.15 27.95
C ALA A 932 -28.24 -38.43 28.23
N SER A 933 -27.34 -38.77 27.31
CA SER A 933 -26.33 -39.83 27.53
C SER A 933 -25.01 -39.18 27.96
N LEU A 934 -24.48 -39.60 29.10
CA LEU A 934 -23.24 -39.12 29.71
C LEU A 934 -22.37 -40.32 30.14
N ARG A 935 -22.35 -41.39 29.34
CA ARG A 935 -21.69 -42.65 29.71
C ARG A 935 -20.19 -42.42 29.79
N GLY A 936 -19.60 -42.72 30.94
CA GLY A 936 -18.16 -42.52 31.18
C GLY A 936 -17.71 -41.06 31.28
N ALA A 937 -18.63 -40.10 31.40
CA ALA A 937 -18.29 -38.68 31.52
C ALA A 937 -17.47 -38.37 32.79
N PHE A 938 -16.58 -37.39 32.72
CA PHE A 938 -15.79 -36.91 33.85
C PHE A 938 -16.47 -35.70 34.49
N LEU A 939 -17.00 -35.84 35.70
CA LEU A 939 -17.75 -34.82 36.43
C LEU A 939 -17.07 -34.47 37.77
N ASN A 940 -15.80 -34.84 37.93
CA ASN A 940 -15.09 -34.69 39.19
C ASN A 940 -14.87 -33.22 39.56
N ASN A 941 -15.14 -32.86 40.81
CA ASN A 941 -15.10 -31.49 41.33
C ASN A 941 -16.06 -30.50 40.63
N ALA A 942 -17.01 -30.95 39.81
CA ALA A 942 -17.98 -30.07 39.17
C ALA A 942 -19.07 -29.60 40.15
N ASN A 943 -19.58 -28.38 39.97
CA ASN A 943 -20.80 -27.92 40.63
C ASN A 943 -22.01 -28.28 39.75
N LEU A 944 -22.80 -29.24 40.20
CA LEU A 944 -23.99 -29.80 39.56
C LEU A 944 -25.23 -29.60 40.46
N SER A 945 -25.21 -28.59 41.32
CA SER A 945 -26.31 -28.29 42.24
C SER A 945 -27.55 -27.88 41.43
N GLU A 946 -28.73 -28.33 41.86
CA GLU A 946 -30.02 -28.04 41.24
C GLU A 946 -30.14 -28.49 39.77
N CYS A 947 -29.26 -29.39 39.30
CA CYS A 947 -29.36 -29.94 37.95
C CYS A 947 -30.51 -30.94 37.79
N ASN A 948 -31.07 -31.02 36.59
CA ASN A 948 -32.05 -32.05 36.22
C ASN A 948 -31.39 -33.15 35.38
N PHE A 949 -31.29 -34.37 35.89
CA PHE A 949 -30.76 -35.55 35.20
C PHE A 949 -31.82 -36.63 34.96
N VAL A 950 -33.12 -36.30 35.02
CA VAL A 950 -34.19 -37.30 34.97
C VAL A 950 -34.09 -38.16 33.71
N GLY A 951 -33.97 -39.47 33.90
CA GLY A 951 -33.86 -40.44 32.80
C GLY A 951 -32.53 -40.41 32.02
N ALA A 952 -31.50 -39.68 32.48
CA ALA A 952 -30.19 -39.67 31.84
C ALA A 952 -29.42 -40.99 32.02
N ASP A 953 -28.47 -41.27 31.15
CA ASP A 953 -27.59 -42.43 31.22
C ASP A 953 -26.16 -42.05 31.64
N LEU A 954 -25.83 -42.27 32.91
CA LEU A 954 -24.56 -41.95 33.55
C LEU A 954 -23.72 -43.21 33.84
N LEU A 955 -23.88 -44.27 33.05
CA LEU A 955 -23.10 -45.50 33.17
C LEU A 955 -21.59 -45.17 33.26
N ARG A 956 -20.91 -45.60 34.33
CA ARG A 956 -19.47 -45.38 34.56
C ARG A 956 -19.01 -43.92 34.65
N ALA A 957 -19.92 -42.96 34.86
CA ALA A 957 -19.53 -41.56 35.04
C ALA A 957 -18.77 -41.33 36.37
N ASN A 958 -17.89 -40.35 36.40
CA ASN A 958 -17.04 -40.03 37.55
C ASN A 958 -17.43 -38.70 38.22
N PHE A 959 -18.14 -38.76 39.34
CA PHE A 959 -18.63 -37.65 40.16
C PHE A 959 -17.72 -37.31 41.35
N ARG A 960 -16.49 -37.83 41.42
CA ARG A 960 -15.64 -37.67 42.61
C ARG A 960 -15.54 -36.20 43.05
N LYS A 961 -15.84 -35.90 44.32
CA LYS A 961 -15.83 -34.54 44.90
C LYS A 961 -16.77 -33.51 44.23
N SER A 962 -17.75 -33.94 43.45
CA SER A 962 -18.74 -33.04 42.85
C SER A 962 -19.79 -32.56 43.85
N ALA A 963 -20.45 -31.43 43.57
CA ALA A 963 -21.61 -30.96 44.33
C ALA A 963 -22.90 -31.25 43.56
N LEU A 964 -23.83 -31.98 44.16
CA LEU A 964 -25.11 -32.44 43.60
C LEU A 964 -26.31 -31.96 44.44
N ALA A 965 -26.11 -30.95 45.30
CA ALA A 965 -27.14 -30.48 46.21
C ALA A 965 -28.43 -30.13 45.45
N ARG A 966 -29.56 -30.72 45.87
CA ARG A 966 -30.89 -30.54 45.24
C ARG A 966 -30.99 -30.94 43.76
N ALA A 967 -30.03 -31.68 43.22
CA ALA A 967 -30.15 -32.23 41.87
C ALA A 967 -31.21 -33.33 41.78
N ASP A 968 -31.82 -33.52 40.62
CA ASP A 968 -32.81 -34.56 40.34
C ASP A 968 -32.21 -35.69 39.48
N LEU A 969 -31.83 -36.79 40.10
CA LEU A 969 -31.33 -38.04 39.49
C LEU A 969 -32.45 -39.09 39.36
N GLY A 970 -33.72 -38.69 39.28
CA GLY A 970 -34.84 -39.62 39.15
C GLY A 970 -34.74 -40.50 37.89
N ARG A 971 -34.91 -41.82 38.04
CA ARG A 971 -34.86 -42.81 36.95
C ARG A 971 -33.56 -42.81 36.14
N VAL A 972 -32.46 -42.34 36.73
CA VAL A 972 -31.15 -42.26 36.08
C VAL A 972 -30.41 -43.60 36.10
N ASN A 973 -29.53 -43.86 35.14
CA ASN A 973 -28.65 -45.03 35.20
C ASN A 973 -27.25 -44.67 35.74
N LEU A 974 -26.92 -45.06 36.97
CA LEU A 974 -25.63 -44.80 37.63
C LEU A 974 -24.75 -46.05 37.76
N TYR A 975 -25.04 -47.10 36.99
CA TYR A 975 -24.32 -48.37 37.13
C TYR A 975 -22.80 -48.18 36.92
N GLN A 976 -21.99 -48.67 37.87
CA GLN A 976 -20.54 -48.47 37.89
C GLN A 976 -20.05 -47.01 37.94
N ALA A 977 -20.90 -46.03 38.28
CA ALA A 977 -20.47 -44.65 38.51
C ALA A 977 -19.66 -44.50 39.81
N ASN A 978 -18.85 -43.44 39.92
CA ASN A 978 -18.04 -43.12 41.10
C ASN A 978 -18.47 -41.80 41.73
N LEU A 979 -19.06 -41.84 42.92
CA LEU A 979 -19.51 -40.68 43.71
C LEU A 979 -18.65 -40.45 44.97
N ASP A 980 -17.43 -41.01 45.04
CA ASP A 980 -16.52 -40.81 46.18
C ASP A 980 -16.39 -39.32 46.55
N GLN A 981 -16.70 -38.97 47.80
CA GLN A 981 -16.65 -37.60 48.34
C GLN A 981 -17.59 -36.59 47.66
N ALA A 982 -18.59 -37.04 46.87
CA ALA A 982 -19.59 -36.13 46.31
C ALA A 982 -20.57 -35.64 47.38
N VAL A 983 -21.09 -34.40 47.24
CA VAL A 983 -22.07 -33.80 48.16
C VAL A 983 -23.47 -33.85 47.55
N TYR A 984 -24.34 -34.73 48.01
CA TYR A 984 -25.67 -34.99 47.44
C TYR A 984 -26.84 -34.65 48.40
N LEU A 985 -26.74 -33.50 49.06
CA LEU A 985 -27.72 -33.04 50.04
C LEU A 985 -29.06 -32.68 49.35
N HIS A 986 -30.16 -33.31 49.77
CA HIS A 986 -31.49 -33.19 49.15
C HIS A 986 -31.55 -33.60 47.66
N THR A 987 -30.64 -34.45 47.20
CA THR A 987 -30.66 -35.00 45.83
C THR A 987 -31.76 -36.06 45.69
N ASN A 988 -32.61 -35.95 44.66
CA ASN A 988 -33.61 -36.98 44.35
C ASN A 988 -32.95 -38.13 43.60
N ILE A 989 -33.12 -39.38 44.05
CA ILE A 989 -32.59 -40.59 43.39
C ILE A 989 -33.69 -41.64 43.13
N GLU A 990 -34.96 -41.24 43.16
CA GLU A 990 -36.08 -42.16 43.01
C GLU A 990 -36.02 -42.92 41.68
N GLY A 991 -36.02 -44.26 41.74
CA GLY A 991 -35.95 -45.12 40.56
C GLY A 991 -34.59 -45.17 39.86
N ALA A 992 -33.53 -44.60 40.44
CA ALA A 992 -32.18 -44.66 39.88
C ALA A 992 -31.55 -46.07 39.97
N ASN A 993 -30.80 -46.48 38.95
CA ASN A 993 -30.01 -47.71 38.97
C ASN A 993 -28.62 -47.46 39.57
N ILE A 994 -28.47 -47.66 40.88
CA ILE A 994 -27.23 -47.44 41.65
C ILE A 994 -26.38 -48.71 41.85
N LYS A 995 -26.59 -49.76 41.06
CA LYS A 995 -25.84 -51.02 41.21
C LYS A 995 -24.36 -50.83 40.83
N ARG A 996 -23.47 -51.33 41.68
CA ARG A 996 -22.00 -51.19 41.54
C ARG A 996 -21.51 -49.73 41.51
N THR A 997 -22.33 -48.78 41.97
CA THR A 997 -21.93 -47.38 42.16
C THR A 997 -21.06 -47.27 43.42
N LEU A 998 -19.91 -46.60 43.31
CA LEU A 998 -19.05 -46.29 44.47
C LEU A 998 -19.57 -45.02 45.16
N LEU A 999 -19.96 -45.09 46.43
CA LEU A 999 -20.50 -43.93 47.17
C LEU A 999 -19.48 -43.31 48.13
N GLU A 1000 -18.65 -44.14 48.77
CA GLU A 1000 -17.52 -43.74 49.62
C GLU A 1000 -16.41 -44.78 49.43
N ALA A 1001 -15.15 -44.36 49.30
CA ALA A 1001 -14.01 -45.27 49.38
C ALA A 1001 -13.72 -45.62 50.86
N ASP A 1002 -13.66 -46.91 51.19
CA ASP A 1002 -13.19 -47.41 52.50
C ASP A 1002 -11.79 -46.87 52.87
#